data_AF-F4NYL2-F1
#
_entry.id   AF-F4NYL2-F1
#
_cell.length_a   1.000
_cell.length_b   1.000
_cell.length_c   1.000
_cell.angle_alpha   90.00
_cell.angle_beta   90.00
_cell.angle_gamma   90.00
#
_symmetry.space_group_name_H-M   'P 1'
#
loop_
_entity.id
_entity.type
_entity.pdbx_description
1 polymer ?
#
loop_
_entity_poly.entity_id
_entity_poly.type
_entity_poly.pdbx_seq_one_letter_code
_entity_poly.pdbx_strand_id
1 'polypeptide(L)'
;MAELRFDNRVVLITGAGGGLGKAYSLFFASRGASVVVNDLGSTRIGGDASGNHRAADVVVDEIRKAGGKAVANYDSVEFGENIVETAIKAFGRIDIVINNAGILRDKSFSRMTDADWDLIQMVHVKGAYKVTKAAWDHMLKQGHGRIINTASAAGIYGNFGQANYSAAKLALFGFSNALAREGARKNVLVNTIAPLAASRMTETVLPPDMLAALKPEFVVPLVAYLTHDSCIENGSLFEVGAGFVSKLRWERSKGAVFKADATFTPASVGAKWTQISDFSHPDYPTSIMDTDWVGLLEKAKALPENPNPTSLRFDGRVAIVTGAGNGIGRTYALLFAKLGASVVVNDLGGSTNGVGGANAAADKVVEEIKALGGKAVANYDSVEEGDKVVETALKAFGRVDIVVNNAGILRDKSFSRMAESDWDLVHRVHLRGSYKVSKAAWPHMLKQKYGRIINTSSAVGLYGNFGQANYSAAKAGLIALSNTLALEGKKSNIIVNTIAPNAGTRMTATVMPPEMVEALKPEYVAPLIAFLAHESNTDTGSIFEVGSGWISKVRWQRTGGVGFPVDCPLFPEHIQSRWDTITNFGDGRATYPTSTQDSFSAVQANFENKASATLKKSDGGVDVEGAKSASFKSASFEYTDRDVIIYALGVGAKKTDLDLVYEASDKFTVIPTFGVIPAFDYQIRHVSFGDYLPNFNPMMLLHGEQYLEIKKPLASAGKLTSTGKIIDILDKGKGAAVILGVTTKDSSGDVVTENQFTFFIRGSGGFGGKKDSERGAATAANDPPKRAPDHITREKTYDDQAALYRLSGDYNPLHIDPQMSAMGGFKIPILHGLATFGISGKHVFAKYANNDPTKFKSIKARFTKHVFPGETLETHMWKEGSKVIFITRVVERNEVVISNASVELNEGTVSVSADPVPAGVMVPGFAASKVFEQIEAGLKSTAGPARAALIKKVNAVFGFDVTSNGKTQSWFVDLKNGDGKVGAGTPPSKADMTVVVGDQDFLQVAAGTLNPQKAFMSGKIKIKGNMSLATKLDVVLKLGGSSKAKL
;
A
#
# COMPACT_ATOMS: atom_id res chain seq x y z
N MET A 1 19.74 -15.79 14.76
CA MET A 1 20.44 -15.73 13.45
C MET A 1 21.85 -15.22 13.69
N ALA A 2 22.80 -15.66 12.88
CA ALA A 2 24.15 -15.11 12.90
C ALA A 2 24.12 -13.63 12.47
N GLU A 3 25.04 -12.84 13.01
CA GLU A 3 25.19 -11.43 12.64
C GLU A 3 25.70 -11.30 11.19
N LEU A 4 25.03 -10.49 10.37
CA LEU A 4 25.47 -10.13 9.02
C LEU A 4 26.66 -9.16 9.12
N ARG A 5 27.79 -9.57 8.55
CA ARG A 5 29.06 -8.84 8.61
C ARG A 5 29.55 -8.49 7.21
N PHE A 6 30.34 -7.42 7.13
CA PHE A 6 30.90 -6.86 5.90
C PHE A 6 32.43 -6.85 5.95
N ASP A 7 33.01 -7.81 6.67
CA ASP A 7 34.46 -7.93 6.80
C ASP A 7 35.10 -8.03 5.41
N ASN A 8 36.21 -7.31 5.22
CA ASN A 8 36.94 -7.21 3.94
C ASN A 8 36.18 -6.56 2.78
N ARG A 9 35.01 -5.94 3.02
CA ARG A 9 34.29 -5.14 2.03
C ARG A 9 34.68 -3.67 2.12
N VAL A 10 34.75 -3.01 0.97
CA VAL A 10 34.95 -1.56 0.88
C VAL A 10 33.65 -0.88 0.44
N VAL A 11 33.21 0.11 1.22
CA VAL A 11 31.95 0.83 1.03
C VAL A 11 32.24 2.30 0.74
N LEU A 12 31.79 2.77 -0.41
CA LEU A 12 31.82 4.17 -0.82
C LEU A 12 30.44 4.80 -0.60
N ILE A 13 30.38 5.88 0.18
CA ILE A 13 29.11 6.55 0.51
C ILE A 13 29.25 8.04 0.16
N THR A 14 28.42 8.53 -0.75
CA THR A 14 28.41 9.95 -1.15
C THR A 14 27.46 10.76 -0.28
N GLY A 15 27.83 12.01 0.02
CA GLY A 15 27.07 12.88 0.95
C GLY A 15 27.00 12.31 2.36
N ALA A 16 28.14 11.83 2.86
CA ALA A 16 28.27 11.03 4.06
C ALA A 16 28.63 11.83 5.32
N GLY A 17 28.76 13.16 5.24
CA GLY A 17 29.08 14.02 6.38
C GLY A 17 27.95 14.21 7.39
N GLY A 18 26.72 13.78 7.06
CA GLY A 18 25.56 13.88 7.94
C GLY A 18 24.36 13.03 7.50
N GLY A 19 23.27 13.08 8.28
CA GLY A 19 22.00 12.41 7.96
C GLY A 19 22.15 10.91 7.66
N LEU A 20 21.47 10.45 6.60
CA LEU A 20 21.51 9.05 6.15
C LEU A 20 22.93 8.57 5.80
N GLY A 21 23.71 9.38 5.09
CA GLY A 21 25.06 9.01 4.67
C GLY A 21 26.00 8.75 5.85
N LYS A 22 25.92 9.59 6.90
CA LYS A 22 26.64 9.34 8.15
C LYS A 22 26.18 8.05 8.82
N ALA A 23 24.88 7.82 8.93
CA ALA A 23 24.33 6.60 9.55
C ALA A 23 24.76 5.32 8.83
N TYR A 24 24.78 5.31 7.50
CA TYR A 24 25.34 4.21 6.72
C TYR A 24 26.82 4.00 7.05
N SER A 25 27.62 5.08 7.07
CA SER A 25 29.06 5.02 7.29
C SER A 25 29.41 4.39 8.64
N LEU A 26 28.75 4.82 9.71
CA LEU A 26 28.94 4.29 11.05
C LEU A 26 28.52 2.81 11.15
N PHE A 27 27.41 2.44 10.52
CA PHE A 27 26.93 1.05 10.54
C PHE A 27 27.84 0.10 9.77
N PHE A 28 28.23 0.43 8.54
CA PHE A 28 29.09 -0.46 7.76
C PHE A 28 30.46 -0.64 8.42
N ALA A 29 31.01 0.43 9.00
CA ALA A 29 32.24 0.34 9.78
C ALA A 29 32.09 -0.53 11.03
N SER A 30 30.98 -0.40 11.78
CA SER A 30 30.74 -1.24 12.97
C SER A 30 30.53 -2.71 12.63
N ARG A 31 30.11 -3.02 11.39
CA ARG A 31 30.01 -4.38 10.84
C ARG A 31 31.24 -4.83 10.03
N GLY A 32 32.39 -4.17 10.23
CA GLY A 32 33.70 -4.64 9.76
C GLY A 32 34.13 -4.15 8.37
N ALA A 33 33.33 -3.32 7.70
CA ALA A 33 33.69 -2.77 6.41
C ALA A 33 34.72 -1.65 6.51
N SER A 34 35.50 -1.44 5.44
CA SER A 34 36.32 -0.24 5.27
C SER A 34 35.53 0.82 4.50
N VAL A 35 35.43 2.03 5.03
CA VAL A 35 34.48 3.04 4.54
C VAL A 35 35.19 4.24 3.92
N VAL A 36 34.78 4.64 2.72
CA VAL A 36 35.11 5.94 2.14
C VAL A 36 33.94 6.88 2.38
N VAL A 37 34.19 7.90 3.19
CA VAL A 37 33.22 8.93 3.56
C VAL A 37 33.43 10.12 2.63
N ASN A 38 32.60 10.23 1.59
CA ASN A 38 32.64 11.37 0.67
C ASN A 38 31.65 12.46 1.13
N ASP A 39 32.13 13.69 1.33
CA ASP A 39 31.28 14.86 1.50
C ASP A 39 31.99 16.14 1.03
N LEU A 40 31.31 16.92 0.19
CA LEU A 40 31.81 18.19 -0.34
C LEU A 40 31.84 19.30 0.73
N GLY A 41 31.13 19.14 1.87
CA GLY A 41 30.96 20.18 2.88
C GLY A 41 29.94 21.26 2.50
N SER A 42 29.12 21.01 1.47
CA SER A 42 28.09 21.93 0.97
C SER A 42 26.78 21.85 1.77
N THR A 43 26.02 22.94 1.82
CA THR A 43 24.71 22.95 2.49
C THR A 43 23.61 22.27 1.65
N ARG A 44 22.50 21.86 2.28
CA ARG A 44 21.32 21.24 1.61
C ARG A 44 20.73 22.09 0.47
N ILE A 45 20.97 23.40 0.49
CA ILE A 45 20.54 24.37 -0.52
C ILE A 45 21.72 24.75 -1.43
N GLY A 46 22.74 23.91 -1.61
CA GLY A 46 23.84 24.09 -2.58
C GLY A 46 24.39 25.52 -2.70
N GLY A 47 25.39 25.88 -1.91
CA GLY A 47 26.07 27.18 -2.00
C GLY A 47 27.52 27.01 -1.59
N ASP A 48 28.33 28.07 -1.75
CA ASP A 48 29.79 28.08 -1.60
C ASP A 48 30.29 27.06 -0.60
N ALA A 49 31.15 26.17 -1.09
CA ALA A 49 31.96 25.27 -0.28
C ALA A 49 32.82 26.15 0.62
N SER A 50 32.28 26.54 1.78
CA SER A 50 32.96 27.37 2.78
C SER A 50 34.14 26.66 3.46
N GLY A 51 34.77 25.70 2.79
CA GLY A 51 35.99 25.03 3.22
C GLY A 51 35.81 24.16 4.47
N ASN A 52 34.58 23.87 4.91
CA ASN A 52 34.35 23.03 6.08
C ASN A 52 34.37 21.54 5.71
N HIS A 53 35.49 21.09 5.11
CA HIS A 53 35.83 19.68 4.85
C HIS A 53 35.72 18.79 6.10
N ARG A 54 35.61 19.42 7.28
CA ARG A 54 35.42 18.78 8.60
C ARG A 54 34.23 17.82 8.66
N ALA A 55 33.21 17.92 7.81
CA ALA A 55 32.05 17.04 7.92
C ALA A 55 32.40 15.56 7.65
N ALA A 56 33.19 15.29 6.60
CA ALA A 56 33.68 13.94 6.32
C ALA A 56 34.70 13.49 7.38
N ASP A 57 35.61 14.39 7.79
CA ASP A 57 36.62 14.10 8.82
C ASP A 57 35.99 13.69 10.15
N VAL A 58 34.95 14.41 10.60
CA VAL A 58 34.24 14.10 11.86
C VAL A 58 33.69 12.67 11.85
N VAL A 59 33.12 12.22 10.73
CA VAL A 59 32.59 10.85 10.61
C VAL A 59 33.72 9.83 10.56
N VAL A 60 34.81 10.12 9.85
CA VAL A 60 35.99 9.25 9.79
C VAL A 60 36.66 9.10 11.15
N ASP A 61 36.80 10.18 11.91
CA ASP A 61 37.36 10.18 13.26
C ASP A 61 36.46 9.40 14.23
N GLU A 62 35.14 9.53 14.12
CA GLU A 62 34.17 8.74 14.88
C GLU A 62 34.33 7.23 14.61
N ILE A 63 34.46 6.86 13.32
CA ILE A 63 34.71 5.47 12.91
C ILE A 63 36.04 4.95 13.47
N ARG A 64 37.13 5.70 13.30
CA ARG A 64 38.47 5.30 13.76
C ARG A 64 38.53 5.17 15.28
N LYS A 65 37.90 6.09 16.01
CA LYS A 65 37.80 6.04 17.47
C LYS A 65 37.03 4.81 17.96
N ALA A 66 36.05 4.34 17.20
CA ALA A 66 35.34 3.09 17.45
C ALA A 66 36.09 1.83 16.98
N GLY A 67 37.32 1.96 16.46
CA GLY A 67 38.15 0.85 15.98
C GLY A 67 37.89 0.42 14.53
N GLY A 68 37.05 1.15 13.79
CA GLY A 68 36.77 0.89 12.38
C GLY A 68 37.80 1.51 11.42
N LYS A 69 37.69 1.17 10.13
CA LYS A 69 38.56 1.67 9.07
C LYS A 69 37.80 2.65 8.18
N ALA A 70 38.28 3.89 8.09
CA ALA A 70 37.69 4.87 7.18
C ALA A 70 38.71 5.89 6.64
N VAL A 71 38.38 6.46 5.49
CA VAL A 71 39.10 7.57 4.84
C VAL A 71 38.09 8.61 4.34
N ALA A 72 38.44 9.89 4.46
CA ALA A 72 37.62 10.99 3.97
C ALA A 72 37.91 11.24 2.48
N ASN A 73 36.90 11.70 1.75
CA ASN A 73 37.04 12.29 0.43
C ASN A 73 36.20 13.57 0.34
N TYR A 74 36.70 14.58 -0.34
CA TYR A 74 36.09 15.93 -0.36
C TYR A 74 35.66 16.38 -1.76
N ASP A 75 35.83 15.53 -2.77
CA ASP A 75 35.50 15.88 -4.14
C ASP A 75 33.97 16.00 -4.33
N SER A 76 33.57 16.86 -5.26
CA SER A 76 32.20 16.85 -5.77
C SER A 76 31.93 15.50 -6.43
N VAL A 77 30.68 15.03 -6.32
CA VAL A 77 30.22 13.81 -7.02
C VAL A 77 30.34 13.88 -8.54
N GLU A 78 30.53 15.08 -9.09
CA GLU A 78 30.88 15.31 -10.50
C GLU A 78 32.25 14.74 -10.87
N PHE A 79 33.16 14.58 -9.90
CA PHE A 79 34.50 14.01 -10.06
C PHE A 79 34.56 12.59 -9.49
N GLY A 80 33.59 11.75 -9.87
CA GLY A 80 33.46 10.39 -9.34
C GLY A 80 34.72 9.53 -9.46
N GLU A 81 35.55 9.78 -10.47
CA GLU A 81 36.87 9.17 -10.64
C GLU A 81 37.80 9.41 -9.43
N ASN A 82 37.87 10.64 -8.90
CA ASN A 82 38.71 10.96 -7.73
C ASN A 82 38.20 10.27 -6.46
N ILE A 83 36.87 10.22 -6.33
CA ILE A 83 36.21 9.58 -5.18
C ILE A 83 36.52 8.07 -5.15
N VAL A 84 36.37 7.40 -6.30
CA VAL A 84 36.67 5.97 -6.42
C VAL A 84 38.17 5.72 -6.31
N GLU A 85 39.02 6.59 -6.86
CA GLU A 85 40.48 6.48 -6.70
C GLU A 85 40.89 6.52 -5.22
N THR A 86 40.20 7.30 -4.39
CA THR A 86 40.41 7.30 -2.93
C THR A 86 40.16 5.91 -2.32
N ALA A 87 39.10 5.21 -2.74
CA ALA A 87 38.81 3.84 -2.29
C ALA A 87 39.92 2.86 -2.71
N ILE A 88 40.36 2.96 -3.96
CA ILE A 88 41.40 2.09 -4.52
C ILE A 88 42.76 2.35 -3.84
N LYS A 89 43.15 3.60 -3.65
CA LYS A 89 44.41 3.96 -2.96
C LYS A 89 44.42 3.52 -1.50
N ALA A 90 43.32 3.71 -0.78
CA ALA A 90 43.25 3.41 0.65
C ALA A 90 43.08 1.92 0.94
N PHE A 91 42.29 1.20 0.13
CA PHE A 91 41.83 -0.15 0.46
C PHE A 91 42.00 -1.18 -0.67
N GLY A 92 42.47 -0.76 -1.86
CA GLY A 92 42.78 -1.66 -2.98
C GLY A 92 41.58 -2.20 -3.76
N ARG A 93 40.34 -1.91 -3.34
CA ARG A 93 39.10 -2.45 -3.95
C ARG A 93 37.90 -1.54 -3.67
N ILE A 94 36.76 -1.84 -4.31
CA ILE A 94 35.46 -1.23 -4.04
C ILE A 94 34.35 -2.27 -4.24
N ASP A 95 33.55 -2.53 -3.20
CA ASP A 95 32.52 -3.58 -3.23
C ASP A 95 31.10 -2.99 -3.23
N ILE A 96 30.90 -1.89 -2.51
CA ILE A 96 29.59 -1.29 -2.29
C ILE A 96 29.65 0.19 -2.64
N VAL A 97 28.71 0.68 -3.46
CA VAL A 97 28.52 2.10 -3.76
C VAL A 97 27.11 2.52 -3.32
N ILE A 98 27.03 3.52 -2.44
CA ILE A 98 25.77 4.12 -2.01
C ILE A 98 25.71 5.55 -2.55
N ASN A 99 24.98 5.73 -3.64
CA ASN A 99 24.70 7.03 -4.24
C ASN A 99 23.61 7.75 -3.43
N ASN A 100 24.04 8.45 -2.38
CA ASN A 100 23.18 9.13 -1.41
C ASN A 100 23.26 10.66 -1.48
N ALA A 101 24.35 11.24 -2.01
CA ALA A 101 24.52 12.68 -2.10
C ALA A 101 23.31 13.37 -2.76
N GLY A 102 22.89 14.49 -2.18
CA GLY A 102 21.71 15.20 -2.67
C GLY A 102 21.51 16.58 -2.04
N ILE A 103 20.88 17.44 -2.83
CA ILE A 103 20.49 18.82 -2.50
C ILE A 103 19.05 19.10 -2.95
N LEU A 104 18.44 20.18 -2.47
CA LEU A 104 17.09 20.59 -2.85
C LEU A 104 17.04 22.00 -3.46
N ARG A 105 16.09 22.21 -4.36
CA ARG A 105 15.74 23.48 -5.00
C ARG A 105 14.23 23.54 -5.22
N ASP A 106 13.49 23.57 -4.12
CA ASP A 106 12.04 23.49 -4.14
C ASP A 106 11.45 24.82 -4.63
N LYS A 107 10.94 24.81 -5.86
CA LYS A 107 10.28 25.94 -6.51
C LYS A 107 9.18 25.39 -7.41
N SER A 108 8.01 26.03 -7.39
CA SER A 108 6.96 25.74 -8.37
C SER A 108 7.53 25.79 -9.78
N PHE A 109 6.99 24.99 -10.69
CA PHE A 109 7.47 24.87 -12.05
C PHE A 109 7.56 26.24 -12.74
N SER A 110 6.63 27.16 -12.48
CA SER A 110 6.68 28.53 -12.99
C SER A 110 7.89 29.33 -12.50
N ARG A 111 8.35 29.11 -11.26
CA ARG A 111 9.45 29.87 -10.62
C ARG A 111 10.81 29.19 -10.70
N MET A 112 10.85 27.91 -11.06
CA MET A 112 12.09 27.16 -11.24
C MET A 112 12.91 27.71 -12.41
N THR A 113 14.18 28.01 -12.19
CA THR A 113 15.10 28.45 -13.24
C THR A 113 15.83 27.26 -13.88
N ASP A 114 16.44 27.46 -15.05
CA ASP A 114 17.29 26.45 -15.68
C ASP A 114 18.46 26.07 -14.76
N ALA A 115 19.06 27.03 -14.05
CA ALA A 115 20.12 26.77 -13.09
C ALA A 115 19.65 25.89 -11.91
N ASP A 116 18.43 26.09 -11.42
CA ASP A 116 17.84 25.21 -10.40
C ASP A 116 17.62 23.78 -10.93
N TRP A 117 17.28 23.64 -12.21
CA TRP A 117 17.13 22.33 -12.85
C TRP A 117 18.49 21.63 -13.02
N ASP A 118 19.43 22.33 -13.66
CA ASP A 118 20.74 21.80 -14.04
C ASP A 118 21.53 21.37 -12.81
N LEU A 119 21.51 22.17 -11.75
CA LEU A 119 22.18 21.82 -10.49
C LEU A 119 21.63 20.54 -9.84
N ILE A 120 20.30 20.36 -9.84
CA ILE A 120 19.68 19.15 -9.29
C ILE A 120 20.01 17.92 -10.14
N GLN A 121 19.95 18.03 -11.47
CA GLN A 121 20.33 16.92 -12.36
C GLN A 121 21.81 16.58 -12.23
N MET A 122 22.67 17.60 -12.10
CA MET A 122 24.12 17.43 -11.94
C MET A 122 24.46 16.61 -10.69
N VAL A 123 23.98 17.03 -9.52
CA VAL A 123 24.33 16.36 -8.26
C VAL A 123 23.70 14.97 -8.15
N HIS A 124 22.40 14.85 -8.43
CA HIS A 124 21.67 13.60 -8.15
C HIS A 124 21.84 12.54 -9.23
N VAL A 125 21.88 12.94 -10.51
CA VAL A 125 21.84 12.01 -11.64
C VAL A 125 23.22 11.86 -12.26
N LYS A 126 23.83 12.97 -12.68
CA LYS A 126 25.18 12.93 -13.27
C LYS A 126 26.24 12.53 -12.24
N GLY A 127 26.13 12.97 -10.98
CA GLY A 127 27.01 12.55 -9.89
C GLY A 127 26.95 11.04 -9.63
N ALA A 128 25.75 10.47 -9.53
CA ALA A 128 25.57 9.02 -9.39
C ALA A 128 26.12 8.26 -10.60
N TYR A 129 25.92 8.78 -11.82
CA TYR A 129 26.55 8.26 -13.02
C TYR A 129 28.08 8.25 -12.92
N LYS A 130 28.72 9.38 -12.61
CA LYS A 130 30.18 9.53 -12.58
C LYS A 130 30.82 8.60 -11.54
N VAL A 131 30.27 8.56 -10.33
CA VAL A 131 30.75 7.68 -9.26
C VAL A 131 30.58 6.20 -9.63
N THR A 132 29.39 5.82 -10.11
CA THR A 132 29.12 4.43 -10.50
C THR A 132 29.97 4.01 -11.68
N LYS A 133 30.13 4.88 -12.68
CA LYS A 133 30.96 4.66 -13.87
C LYS A 133 32.42 4.39 -13.50
N ALA A 134 32.98 5.14 -12.57
CA ALA A 134 34.34 4.93 -12.08
C ALA A 134 34.48 3.62 -11.30
N ALA A 135 33.48 3.22 -10.50
CA ALA A 135 33.51 1.97 -9.73
C ALA A 135 33.25 0.72 -10.58
N TRP A 136 32.52 0.87 -11.69
CA TRP A 136 31.92 -0.23 -12.44
C TRP A 136 32.93 -1.27 -12.92
N ASP A 137 34.00 -0.84 -13.59
CA ASP A 137 34.96 -1.78 -14.16
C ASP A 137 35.79 -2.50 -13.07
N HIS A 138 35.95 -1.90 -11.89
CA HIS A 138 36.52 -2.59 -10.73
C HIS A 138 35.59 -3.71 -10.25
N MET A 139 34.29 -3.41 -10.07
CA MET A 139 33.28 -4.38 -9.65
C MET A 139 33.12 -5.54 -10.66
N LEU A 140 33.13 -5.24 -11.96
CA LEU A 140 33.07 -6.28 -13.00
C LEU A 140 34.30 -7.19 -13.00
N LYS A 141 35.50 -6.63 -12.82
CA LYS A 141 36.76 -7.39 -12.78
C LYS A 141 36.84 -8.31 -11.56
N GLN A 142 36.39 -7.84 -10.39
CA GLN A 142 36.40 -8.63 -9.16
C GLN A 142 35.25 -9.66 -9.09
N GLY A 143 34.25 -9.58 -9.98
CA GLY A 143 33.10 -10.49 -10.00
C GLY A 143 32.15 -10.28 -8.80
N HIS A 144 32.09 -9.06 -8.27
CA HIS A 144 31.23 -8.69 -7.16
C HIS A 144 31.00 -7.18 -7.14
N GLY A 145 29.76 -6.76 -6.91
CA GLY A 145 29.45 -5.37 -6.60
C GLY A 145 28.02 -5.21 -6.07
N ARG A 146 27.80 -4.19 -5.25
CA ARG A 146 26.46 -3.82 -4.76
C ARG A 146 26.29 -2.32 -4.90
N ILE A 147 25.22 -1.88 -5.53
CA ILE A 147 24.97 -0.46 -5.77
C ILE A 147 23.58 -0.09 -5.29
N ILE A 148 23.51 0.96 -4.49
CA ILE A 148 22.25 1.53 -4.00
C ILE A 148 22.10 2.94 -4.52
N ASN A 149 21.05 3.18 -5.29
CA ASN A 149 20.65 4.51 -5.72
C ASN A 149 19.51 5.03 -4.83
N THR A 150 19.65 6.26 -4.35
CA THR A 150 18.66 6.87 -3.45
C THR A 150 17.66 7.72 -4.24
N ALA A 151 16.49 7.14 -4.51
CA ALA A 151 15.30 7.80 -5.05
C ALA A 151 14.52 8.54 -3.93
N SER A 152 13.22 8.75 -4.12
CA SER A 152 12.31 9.28 -3.09
C SER A 152 10.86 9.07 -3.50
N ALA A 153 9.92 9.20 -2.56
CA ALA A 153 8.49 9.22 -2.88
C ALA A 153 8.13 10.33 -3.90
N ALA A 154 8.79 11.50 -3.85
CA ALA A 154 8.62 12.56 -4.84
C ALA A 154 9.07 12.10 -6.25
N GLY A 155 10.11 11.28 -6.35
CA GLY A 155 10.48 10.64 -7.61
C GLY A 155 9.40 9.67 -8.11
N ILE A 156 8.86 8.84 -7.22
CA ILE A 156 7.88 7.79 -7.60
C ILE A 156 6.54 8.40 -8.05
N TYR A 157 6.01 9.37 -7.29
CA TYR A 157 4.64 9.88 -7.47
C TYR A 157 4.56 11.34 -7.94
N GLY A 158 5.69 12.05 -8.03
CA GLY A 158 5.71 13.50 -8.20
C GLY A 158 5.42 14.26 -6.89
N ASN A 159 5.87 15.50 -6.80
CA ASN A 159 5.55 16.39 -5.67
C ASN A 159 5.54 17.85 -6.12
N PHE A 160 4.57 18.62 -5.63
CA PHE A 160 4.41 20.02 -6.02
C PHE A 160 5.67 20.83 -5.71
N GLY A 161 6.17 21.59 -6.68
CA GLY A 161 7.36 22.44 -6.50
C GLY A 161 8.69 21.68 -6.55
N GLN A 162 8.69 20.42 -6.97
CA GLN A 162 9.88 19.58 -7.01
C GLN A 162 10.11 18.96 -8.40
N ALA A 163 9.71 19.61 -9.49
CA ALA A 163 9.78 19.03 -10.84
C ALA A 163 11.20 18.51 -11.22
N ASN A 164 12.24 19.28 -10.92
CA ASN A 164 13.65 18.91 -11.07
C ASN A 164 14.05 17.71 -10.19
N TYR A 165 13.68 17.75 -8.90
CA TYR A 165 14.03 16.73 -7.93
C TYR A 165 13.30 15.40 -8.19
N SER A 166 11.99 15.44 -8.44
CA SER A 166 11.20 14.27 -8.83
C SER A 166 11.78 13.60 -10.08
N ALA A 167 12.07 14.40 -11.12
CA ALA A 167 12.71 13.90 -12.35
C ALA A 167 14.05 13.22 -12.06
N ALA A 168 14.91 13.84 -11.25
CA ALA A 168 16.21 13.26 -10.88
C ALA A 168 16.06 11.94 -10.09
N LYS A 169 15.13 11.90 -9.12
CA LYS A 169 14.98 10.75 -8.24
C LYS A 169 14.39 9.52 -8.92
N LEU A 170 13.54 9.68 -9.93
CA LEU A 170 13.08 8.53 -10.72
C LEU A 170 14.04 8.16 -11.85
N ALA A 171 14.84 9.12 -12.36
CA ALA A 171 15.92 8.80 -13.30
C ALA A 171 16.91 7.78 -12.69
N LEU A 172 17.17 7.89 -11.39
CA LEU A 172 17.98 6.92 -10.65
C LEU A 172 17.40 5.49 -10.64
N PHE A 173 16.07 5.33 -10.64
CA PHE A 173 15.43 4.01 -10.75
C PHE A 173 15.62 3.41 -12.15
N GLY A 174 15.41 4.21 -13.21
CA GLY A 174 15.71 3.77 -14.59
C GLY A 174 17.18 3.38 -14.75
N PHE A 175 18.09 4.20 -14.21
CA PHE A 175 19.52 3.91 -14.17
C PHE A 175 19.83 2.58 -13.48
N SER A 176 19.24 2.35 -12.29
CA SER A 176 19.37 1.09 -11.56
C SER A 176 18.90 -0.12 -12.37
N ASN A 177 17.76 -0.03 -13.06
CA ASN A 177 17.21 -1.15 -13.82
C ASN A 177 18.11 -1.55 -15.00
N ALA A 178 18.70 -0.56 -15.69
CA ALA A 178 19.66 -0.82 -16.76
C ALA A 178 20.93 -1.51 -16.22
N LEU A 179 21.50 -0.97 -15.14
CA LEU A 179 22.71 -1.54 -14.53
C LEU A 179 22.47 -2.92 -13.90
N ALA A 180 21.33 -3.14 -13.27
CA ALA A 180 20.95 -4.43 -12.70
C ALA A 180 21.03 -5.56 -13.73
N ARG A 181 20.59 -5.29 -14.98
CA ARG A 181 20.68 -6.24 -16.10
C ARG A 181 22.10 -6.43 -16.59
N GLU A 182 22.84 -5.33 -16.73
CA GLU A 182 24.22 -5.34 -17.21
C GLU A 182 25.19 -6.05 -16.26
N GLY A 183 25.03 -5.81 -14.96
CA GLY A 183 25.90 -6.30 -13.90
C GLY A 183 25.60 -7.73 -13.43
N ALA A 184 24.38 -8.23 -13.65
CA ALA A 184 23.91 -9.51 -13.09
C ALA A 184 24.86 -10.68 -13.37
N ARG A 185 25.35 -10.83 -14.61
CA ARG A 185 26.28 -11.92 -14.99
C ARG A 185 27.64 -11.87 -14.30
N LYS A 186 27.98 -10.73 -13.68
CA LYS A 186 29.22 -10.50 -12.94
C LYS A 186 28.96 -10.28 -11.45
N ASN A 187 27.78 -10.68 -10.95
CA ASN A 187 27.37 -10.52 -9.55
C ASN A 187 27.50 -9.06 -9.07
N VAL A 188 27.21 -8.12 -9.96
CA VAL A 188 27.01 -6.71 -9.62
C VAL A 188 25.52 -6.46 -9.56
N LEU A 189 24.99 -6.30 -8.35
CA LEU A 189 23.56 -6.13 -8.10
C LEU A 189 23.25 -4.66 -7.78
N VAL A 190 22.17 -4.15 -8.35
CA VAL A 190 21.81 -2.73 -8.24
C VAL A 190 20.36 -2.61 -7.81
N ASN A 191 20.11 -1.90 -6.70
CA ASN A 191 18.77 -1.67 -6.18
C ASN A 191 18.56 -0.19 -5.88
N THR A 192 17.29 0.20 -5.74
CA THR A 192 16.87 1.57 -5.47
C THR A 192 16.07 1.62 -4.18
N ILE A 193 16.32 2.63 -3.36
CA ILE A 193 15.50 2.91 -2.17
C ILE A 193 14.87 4.30 -2.28
N ALA A 194 13.67 4.45 -1.73
CA ALA A 194 12.96 5.70 -1.56
C ALA A 194 12.77 5.93 -0.05
N PRO A 195 13.79 6.47 0.63
CA PRO A 195 13.74 6.64 2.06
C PRO A 195 12.87 7.83 2.47
N LEU A 196 12.20 7.70 3.60
CA LEU A 196 11.58 8.78 4.35
C LEU A 196 12.36 8.96 5.67
N ALA A 197 13.08 10.07 5.78
CA ALA A 197 13.85 10.43 6.97
C ALA A 197 13.52 11.87 7.38
N ALA A 198 13.71 12.17 8.67
CA ALA A 198 13.46 13.50 9.20
C ALA A 198 14.31 14.56 8.46
N SER A 199 13.65 15.67 8.13
CA SER A 199 14.27 16.87 7.60
C SER A 199 14.04 18.04 8.56
N ARG A 200 14.91 19.07 8.53
CA ARG A 200 14.68 20.33 9.26
C ARG A 200 13.31 20.98 9.00
N MET A 201 12.67 20.70 7.85
CA MET A 201 11.33 21.20 7.51
C MET A 201 10.21 20.37 8.13
N THR A 202 10.37 19.04 8.20
CA THR A 202 9.44 18.18 8.94
C THR A 202 9.61 18.34 10.45
N GLU A 203 10.81 18.71 10.93
CA GLU A 203 11.11 19.02 12.34
C GLU A 203 10.28 20.18 12.89
N THR A 204 9.89 21.13 12.05
CA THR A 204 9.05 22.27 12.45
C THR A 204 7.55 22.00 12.40
N VAL A 205 7.13 20.86 11.83
CA VAL A 205 5.71 20.53 11.59
C VAL A 205 5.27 19.28 12.33
N LEU A 206 6.17 18.30 12.51
CA LEU A 206 5.87 17.04 13.17
C LEU A 206 6.18 17.12 14.68
N PRO A 207 5.33 16.51 15.52
CA PRO A 207 5.60 16.30 16.94
C PRO A 207 6.97 15.61 17.22
N PRO A 208 7.65 15.93 18.34
CA PRO A 208 8.97 15.38 18.67
C PRO A 208 9.07 13.85 18.68
N ASP A 209 8.00 13.17 19.10
CA ASP A 209 7.88 11.71 19.11
C ASP A 209 7.82 11.10 17.70
N MET A 210 7.13 11.76 16.75
CA MET A 210 7.12 11.36 15.35
C MET A 210 8.49 11.60 14.67
N LEU A 211 9.20 12.66 15.05
CA LEU A 211 10.56 12.92 14.58
C LEU A 211 11.56 11.88 15.09
N ALA A 212 11.40 11.43 16.35
CA ALA A 212 12.22 10.38 16.92
C ALA A 212 12.07 9.04 16.19
N ALA A 213 10.91 8.79 15.55
CA ALA A 213 10.68 7.61 14.73
C ALA A 213 11.28 7.72 13.32
N LEU A 214 11.46 8.93 12.76
CA LEU A 214 12.02 9.16 11.41
C LEU A 214 13.56 9.19 11.37
N LYS A 215 14.18 8.45 12.29
CA LYS A 215 15.62 8.31 12.44
C LYS A 215 16.27 7.63 11.22
N PRO A 216 17.41 8.14 10.71
CA PRO A 216 18.18 7.49 9.64
C PRO A 216 18.47 6.01 9.88
N GLU A 217 18.64 5.62 11.14
CA GLU A 217 18.92 4.27 11.61
C GLU A 217 17.84 3.24 11.23
N PHE A 218 16.61 3.67 10.90
CA PHE A 218 15.57 2.78 10.41
C PHE A 218 15.64 2.49 8.91
N VAL A 219 16.47 3.22 8.16
CA VAL A 219 16.71 2.98 6.74
C VAL A 219 17.92 2.07 6.52
N VAL A 220 18.95 2.22 7.36
CA VAL A 220 20.22 1.47 7.28
C VAL A 220 20.04 -0.05 7.16
N PRO A 221 19.16 -0.72 7.92
CA PRO A 221 19.04 -2.18 7.88
C PRO A 221 18.63 -2.74 6.53
N LEU A 222 17.76 -2.04 5.80
CA LEU A 222 17.37 -2.45 4.45
C LEU A 222 18.56 -2.32 3.49
N VAL A 223 19.27 -1.19 3.54
CA VAL A 223 20.44 -0.92 2.68
C VAL A 223 21.55 -1.94 2.96
N ALA A 224 21.81 -2.23 4.22
CA ALA A 224 22.74 -3.27 4.64
C ALA A 224 22.34 -4.64 4.09
N TYR A 225 21.08 -5.05 4.25
CA TYR A 225 20.65 -6.33 3.72
C TYR A 225 20.76 -6.41 2.19
N LEU A 226 20.30 -5.37 1.47
CA LEU A 226 20.40 -5.30 0.00
C LEU A 226 21.83 -5.33 -0.55
N THR A 227 22.82 -4.99 0.29
CA THR A 227 24.24 -4.97 -0.08
C THR A 227 25.03 -6.11 0.55
N HIS A 228 24.39 -7.00 1.32
CA HIS A 228 25.02 -8.18 1.88
C HIS A 228 25.11 -9.32 0.85
N ASP A 229 26.09 -10.19 0.98
CA ASP A 229 26.35 -11.29 0.04
C ASP A 229 25.21 -12.31 -0.02
N SER A 230 24.44 -12.44 1.06
CA SER A 230 23.28 -13.34 1.13
C SER A 230 22.05 -12.82 0.40
N CYS A 231 22.01 -11.52 0.04
CA CYS A 231 20.89 -10.94 -0.68
C CYS A 231 21.15 -11.01 -2.18
N ILE A 232 20.20 -11.61 -2.90
CA ILE A 232 20.23 -11.76 -4.36
C ILE A 232 19.26 -10.80 -5.07
N GLU A 233 18.61 -9.90 -4.33
CA GLU A 233 17.68 -8.92 -4.88
C GLU A 233 18.40 -8.00 -5.87
N ASN A 234 17.76 -7.72 -7.00
CA ASN A 234 18.37 -6.94 -8.08
C ASN A 234 17.30 -6.24 -8.92
N GLY A 235 17.55 -4.99 -9.30
CA GLY A 235 16.62 -4.17 -10.11
C GLY A 235 15.35 -3.77 -9.37
N SER A 236 15.37 -3.78 -8.04
CA SER A 236 14.18 -3.53 -7.22
C SER A 236 14.12 -2.13 -6.63
N LEU A 237 12.90 -1.69 -6.30
CA LEU A 237 12.59 -0.41 -5.66
C LEU A 237 11.88 -0.65 -4.33
N PHE A 238 12.37 -0.03 -3.26
CA PHE A 238 11.80 -0.16 -1.92
C PHE A 238 11.46 1.21 -1.33
N GLU A 239 10.30 1.31 -0.68
CA GLU A 239 10.00 2.41 0.24
C GLU A 239 10.37 2.00 1.66
N VAL A 240 11.02 2.92 2.39
CA VAL A 240 11.48 2.66 3.74
C VAL A 240 11.47 3.92 4.60
N GLY A 241 11.01 3.82 5.84
CA GLY A 241 11.04 4.92 6.78
C GLY A 241 10.40 4.54 8.11
N ALA A 242 10.97 5.02 9.22
CA ALA A 242 10.51 4.75 10.58
C ALA A 242 10.10 3.30 10.85
N GLY A 243 10.95 2.36 10.45
CA GLY A 243 10.73 0.93 10.65
C GLY A 243 9.75 0.29 9.67
N PHE A 244 9.07 1.02 8.80
CA PHE A 244 8.28 0.43 7.71
C PHE A 244 9.17 0.14 6.50
N VAL A 245 9.01 -1.03 5.90
CA VAL A 245 9.70 -1.45 4.66
C VAL A 245 8.70 -2.11 3.72
N SER A 246 8.69 -1.69 2.45
CA SER A 246 7.84 -2.29 1.41
C SER A 246 8.52 -2.26 0.04
N LYS A 247 8.14 -3.20 -0.83
CA LYS A 247 8.63 -3.28 -2.22
C LYS A 247 7.59 -2.71 -3.19
N LEU A 248 8.08 -2.07 -4.26
CA LEU A 248 7.26 -1.57 -5.36
C LEU A 248 7.56 -2.32 -6.65
N ARG A 249 6.54 -2.43 -7.50
CA ARG A 249 6.65 -2.88 -8.89
C ARG A 249 5.68 -2.14 -9.79
N TRP A 250 5.94 -2.20 -11.09
CA TRP A 250 4.96 -1.78 -12.09
C TRP A 250 3.83 -2.81 -12.18
N GLU A 251 2.60 -2.30 -12.18
CA GLU A 251 1.40 -3.05 -12.53
C GLU A 251 0.80 -2.42 -13.78
N ARG A 252 0.45 -3.26 -14.74
CA ARG A 252 -0.04 -2.85 -16.05
C ARG A 252 -1.42 -3.45 -16.28
N SER A 253 -2.40 -2.63 -16.67
CA SER A 253 -3.73 -3.14 -17.03
C SER A 253 -3.62 -4.10 -18.21
N LYS A 254 -4.60 -5.00 -18.37
CA LYS A 254 -4.64 -5.84 -19.57
C LYS A 254 -4.76 -5.02 -20.85
N GLY A 255 -5.31 -3.82 -20.73
CA GLY A 255 -5.47 -2.87 -21.81
C GLY A 255 -6.58 -3.26 -22.77
N ALA A 256 -6.72 -2.46 -23.83
CA ALA A 256 -7.65 -2.71 -24.91
C ALA A 256 -6.90 -2.92 -26.23
N VAL A 257 -7.35 -3.88 -27.02
CA VAL A 257 -6.91 -4.07 -28.41
C VAL A 257 -7.93 -3.42 -29.35
N PHE A 258 -7.42 -2.76 -30.37
CA PHE A 258 -8.13 -2.01 -31.39
C PHE A 258 -7.80 -2.61 -32.75
N LYS A 259 -8.77 -2.60 -33.67
CA LYS A 259 -8.51 -2.98 -35.05
C LYS A 259 -7.48 -2.03 -35.65
N ALA A 260 -6.38 -2.56 -36.17
CA ALA A 260 -5.24 -1.78 -36.65
C ALA A 260 -5.47 -1.21 -38.07
N ASP A 261 -6.51 -0.39 -38.24
CA ASP A 261 -6.90 0.24 -39.50
C ASP A 261 -7.43 1.68 -39.31
N ALA A 262 -8.08 2.24 -40.33
CA ALA A 262 -8.60 3.61 -40.31
C ALA A 262 -9.69 3.87 -39.25
N THR A 263 -10.33 2.82 -38.72
CA THR A 263 -11.33 2.94 -37.65
C THR A 263 -10.67 3.18 -36.28
N PHE A 264 -9.36 2.96 -36.14
CA PHE A 264 -8.62 3.26 -34.92
C PHE A 264 -8.42 4.77 -34.77
N THR A 265 -9.35 5.42 -34.08
CA THR A 265 -9.43 6.86 -33.94
C THR A 265 -9.31 7.29 -32.49
N PRO A 266 -9.02 8.58 -32.20
CA PRO A 266 -9.04 9.08 -30.83
C PRO A 266 -10.41 8.86 -30.15
N ALA A 267 -11.49 8.95 -30.93
CA ALA A 267 -12.84 8.73 -30.46
C ALA A 267 -13.06 7.26 -30.06
N SER A 268 -12.53 6.30 -30.83
CA SER A 268 -12.59 4.87 -30.46
C SER A 268 -11.77 4.56 -29.21
N VAL A 269 -10.62 5.24 -29.00
CA VAL A 269 -9.85 5.14 -27.75
C VAL A 269 -10.70 5.56 -26.56
N GLY A 270 -11.39 6.70 -26.66
CA GLY A 270 -12.32 7.17 -25.63
C GLY A 270 -13.46 6.19 -25.35
N ALA A 271 -14.01 5.54 -26.38
CA ALA A 271 -15.07 4.54 -26.22
C ALA A 271 -14.62 3.29 -25.44
N LYS A 272 -13.33 2.94 -25.47
CA LYS A 272 -12.75 1.81 -24.72
C LYS A 272 -11.94 2.25 -23.49
N TRP A 273 -12.09 3.49 -23.02
CA TRP A 273 -11.25 4.03 -21.94
C TRP A 273 -11.33 3.23 -20.63
N THR A 274 -12.52 2.74 -20.27
CA THR A 274 -12.73 1.89 -19.09
C THR A 274 -11.91 0.60 -19.17
N GLN A 275 -11.87 -0.04 -20.35
CA GLN A 275 -11.08 -1.26 -20.57
C GLN A 275 -9.58 -0.99 -20.51
N ILE A 276 -9.13 0.13 -21.09
CA ILE A 276 -7.71 0.55 -21.03
C ILE A 276 -7.28 0.74 -19.56
N SER A 277 -8.17 1.25 -18.72
CA SER A 277 -7.89 1.59 -17.33
C SER A 277 -8.26 0.49 -16.32
N ASP A 278 -8.65 -0.71 -16.79
CA ASP A 278 -9.10 -1.79 -15.92
C ASP A 278 -7.92 -2.64 -15.39
N PHE A 279 -7.71 -2.56 -14.08
CA PHE A 279 -6.68 -3.32 -13.35
C PHE A 279 -7.24 -4.57 -12.64
N SER A 280 -8.43 -5.06 -13.02
CA SER A 280 -9.01 -6.29 -12.46
C SER A 280 -8.20 -7.55 -12.82
N HIS A 281 -7.53 -7.54 -13.97
CA HIS A 281 -6.70 -8.65 -14.48
C HIS A 281 -5.34 -8.11 -14.99
N PRO A 282 -4.49 -7.59 -14.10
CA PRO A 282 -3.27 -6.90 -14.51
C PRO A 282 -2.13 -7.86 -14.82
N ASP A 283 -1.18 -7.38 -15.62
CA ASP A 283 0.12 -8.01 -15.85
C ASP A 283 1.21 -7.28 -15.04
N TYR A 284 2.32 -7.96 -14.73
CA TYR A 284 3.45 -7.41 -13.96
C TYR A 284 4.76 -7.48 -14.76
N PRO A 285 4.87 -6.74 -15.87
CA PRO A 285 6.05 -6.77 -16.72
C PRO A 285 7.29 -6.32 -15.95
N THR A 286 8.37 -7.05 -16.17
CA THR A 286 9.70 -6.76 -15.65
C THR A 286 10.69 -6.47 -16.75
N SER A 287 10.36 -6.72 -18.02
CA SER A 287 11.24 -6.59 -19.19
C SER A 287 10.51 -6.02 -20.41
N ILE A 288 11.25 -5.35 -21.29
CA ILE A 288 10.72 -4.89 -22.58
C ILE A 288 10.26 -6.05 -23.48
N MET A 289 10.76 -7.27 -23.21
CA MET A 289 10.44 -8.49 -23.95
C MET A 289 9.16 -9.18 -23.44
N ASP A 290 8.60 -8.76 -22.30
CA ASP A 290 7.41 -9.40 -21.72
C ASP A 290 6.12 -9.08 -22.50
N THR A 291 6.21 -8.21 -23.51
CA THR A 291 5.07 -7.82 -24.35
C THR A 291 5.20 -8.48 -25.72
N ASP A 292 4.24 -9.34 -26.05
CA ASP A 292 4.13 -9.97 -27.36
C ASP A 292 3.51 -9.00 -28.39
N TRP A 293 4.35 -8.11 -28.93
CA TRP A 293 3.93 -7.09 -29.89
C TRP A 293 3.40 -7.67 -31.20
N VAL A 294 3.89 -8.85 -31.61
CA VAL A 294 3.47 -9.51 -32.86
C VAL A 294 2.11 -10.14 -32.68
N GLY A 295 1.92 -10.95 -31.62
CA GLY A 295 0.61 -11.55 -31.34
C GLY A 295 -0.46 -10.52 -31.01
N LEU A 296 -0.10 -9.38 -30.40
CA LEU A 296 -1.02 -8.24 -30.25
C LEU A 296 -1.46 -7.66 -31.60
N LEU A 297 -0.53 -7.52 -32.55
CA LEU A 297 -0.84 -7.01 -33.88
C LEU A 297 -1.69 -7.99 -34.69
N GLU A 298 -1.43 -9.29 -34.59
CA GLU A 298 -2.26 -10.33 -35.21
C GLU A 298 -3.69 -10.29 -34.67
N LYS A 299 -3.85 -10.21 -33.34
CA LYS A 299 -5.15 -10.02 -32.69
C LYS A 299 -5.83 -8.75 -33.19
N ALA A 300 -5.10 -7.63 -33.22
CA ALA A 300 -5.62 -6.35 -33.70
C ALA A 300 -6.13 -6.46 -35.15
N LYS A 301 -5.39 -7.10 -36.06
CA LYS A 301 -5.83 -7.29 -37.45
C LYS A 301 -7.11 -8.10 -37.56
N ALA A 302 -7.26 -9.13 -36.71
CA ALA A 302 -8.40 -10.05 -36.69
C ALA A 302 -9.69 -9.47 -36.06
N LEU A 303 -9.61 -8.33 -35.35
CA LEU A 303 -10.78 -7.71 -34.72
C LEU A 303 -11.78 -7.17 -35.76
N PRO A 304 -13.09 -7.08 -35.39
CA PRO A 304 -14.06 -6.28 -36.14
C PRO A 304 -13.72 -4.78 -36.05
N GLU A 305 -14.40 -3.97 -36.86
CA GLU A 305 -14.21 -2.50 -36.84
C GLU A 305 -14.30 -1.92 -35.43
N ASN A 306 -13.48 -0.90 -35.16
CA ASN A 306 -13.51 -0.22 -33.88
C ASN A 306 -14.82 0.55 -33.70
N PRO A 307 -15.25 0.81 -32.45
CA PRO A 307 -16.37 1.70 -32.19
C PRO A 307 -16.18 3.03 -32.92
N ASN A 308 -17.24 3.50 -33.59
CA ASN A 308 -17.22 4.74 -34.38
C ASN A 308 -18.09 5.84 -33.72
N PRO A 309 -17.72 6.35 -32.54
CA PRO A 309 -18.40 7.48 -31.93
C PRO A 309 -18.09 8.77 -32.69
N THR A 310 -18.79 9.85 -32.35
CA THR A 310 -18.58 11.18 -32.95
C THR A 310 -17.09 11.57 -32.94
N SER A 311 -16.59 11.99 -34.09
CA SER A 311 -15.18 12.35 -34.29
C SER A 311 -14.75 13.48 -33.35
N LEU A 312 -13.58 13.31 -32.71
CA LEU A 312 -12.97 14.33 -31.84
C LEU A 312 -12.19 15.35 -32.69
N ARG A 313 -12.40 16.64 -32.41
CA ARG A 313 -11.86 17.77 -33.19
C ARG A 313 -10.96 18.65 -32.32
N PHE A 314 -10.03 19.35 -32.97
CA PHE A 314 -9.08 20.27 -32.33
C PHE A 314 -9.18 21.69 -32.90
N ASP A 315 -10.39 22.08 -33.29
CA ASP A 315 -10.62 23.38 -33.90
C ASP A 315 -10.19 24.52 -32.99
N GLY A 316 -9.42 25.45 -33.54
CA GLY A 316 -8.88 26.59 -32.82
C GLY A 316 -7.77 26.25 -31.81
N ARG A 317 -7.30 24.99 -31.75
CA ARG A 317 -6.18 24.57 -30.91
C ARG A 317 -4.86 24.61 -31.66
N VAL A 318 -3.78 24.93 -30.95
CA VAL A 318 -2.42 24.92 -31.47
C VAL A 318 -1.59 23.83 -30.80
N ALA A 319 -1.01 22.94 -31.60
CA ALA A 319 -0.17 21.83 -31.14
C ALA A 319 1.29 22.01 -31.55
N ILE A 320 2.21 21.90 -30.59
CA ILE A 320 3.64 21.76 -30.84
C ILE A 320 3.98 20.27 -30.76
N VAL A 321 4.59 19.72 -31.82
CA VAL A 321 5.12 18.35 -31.83
C VAL A 321 6.62 18.43 -32.10
N THR A 322 7.42 17.96 -31.16
CA THR A 322 8.90 17.94 -31.27
C THR A 322 9.40 16.62 -31.84
N GLY A 323 10.49 16.67 -32.64
CA GLY A 323 10.96 15.51 -33.41
C GLY A 323 9.91 15.03 -34.42
N ALA A 324 9.24 15.97 -35.08
CA ALA A 324 8.08 15.72 -35.93
C ALA A 324 8.39 15.59 -37.42
N GLY A 325 9.67 15.65 -37.83
CA GLY A 325 10.06 15.55 -39.23
C GLY A 325 9.94 14.12 -39.79
N ASN A 326 9.93 13.09 -38.94
CA ASN A 326 9.88 11.69 -39.34
C ASN A 326 9.13 10.80 -38.33
N GLY A 327 8.86 9.55 -38.73
CA GLY A 327 8.39 8.47 -37.86
C GLY A 327 7.15 8.85 -37.05
N ILE A 328 7.17 8.51 -35.76
CA ILE A 328 6.06 8.70 -34.84
C ILE A 328 5.64 10.17 -34.71
N GLY A 329 6.59 11.10 -34.59
CA GLY A 329 6.28 12.53 -34.45
C GLY A 329 5.58 13.10 -35.68
N ARG A 330 6.00 12.68 -36.89
CA ARG A 330 5.32 13.04 -38.14
C ARG A 330 3.86 12.57 -38.14
N THR A 331 3.61 11.33 -37.74
CA THR A 331 2.25 10.78 -37.71
C THR A 331 1.37 11.50 -36.69
N TYR A 332 1.92 11.95 -35.55
CA TYR A 332 1.19 12.80 -34.60
C TYR A 332 0.82 14.16 -35.21
N ALA A 333 1.77 14.83 -35.86
CA ALA A 333 1.56 16.13 -36.49
C ALA A 333 0.47 16.06 -37.58
N LEU A 334 0.52 15.04 -38.44
CA LEU A 334 -0.50 14.80 -39.46
C LEU A 334 -1.88 14.54 -38.86
N LEU A 335 -1.96 13.73 -37.79
CA LEU A 335 -3.23 13.44 -37.14
C LEU A 335 -3.84 14.70 -36.49
N PHE A 336 -3.05 15.49 -35.77
CA PHE A 336 -3.55 16.73 -35.17
C PHE A 336 -4.06 17.72 -36.23
N ALA A 337 -3.31 17.88 -37.32
CA ALA A 337 -3.73 18.74 -38.42
C ALA A 337 -5.02 18.23 -39.10
N LYS A 338 -5.11 16.92 -39.37
CA LYS A 338 -6.32 16.28 -39.92
C LYS A 338 -7.55 16.51 -39.04
N LEU A 339 -7.37 16.59 -37.72
CA LEU A 339 -8.46 16.80 -36.76
C LEU A 339 -8.74 18.29 -36.47
N GLY A 340 -8.06 19.23 -37.15
CA GLY A 340 -8.38 20.67 -37.13
C GLY A 340 -7.41 21.55 -36.34
N ALA A 341 -6.36 20.98 -35.73
CA ALA A 341 -5.36 21.77 -35.02
C ALA A 341 -4.44 22.53 -35.99
N SER A 342 -3.93 23.69 -35.57
CA SER A 342 -2.75 24.29 -36.21
C SER A 342 -1.48 23.72 -35.57
N VAL A 343 -0.51 23.29 -36.38
CA VAL A 343 0.61 22.48 -35.89
C VAL A 343 1.96 23.17 -36.09
N VAL A 344 2.78 23.24 -35.04
CA VAL A 344 4.21 23.53 -35.15
C VAL A 344 4.95 22.20 -35.27
N VAL A 345 5.60 21.99 -36.41
CA VAL A 345 6.43 20.82 -36.69
C VAL A 345 7.87 21.18 -36.32
N ASN A 346 8.31 20.82 -35.11
CA ASN A 346 9.68 21.02 -34.67
C ASN A 346 10.54 19.80 -35.04
N ASP A 347 11.62 20.02 -35.78
CA ASP A 347 12.65 19.02 -36.03
C ASP A 347 13.99 19.71 -36.35
N LEU A 348 15.05 19.32 -35.62
CA LEU A 348 16.40 19.87 -35.80
C LEU A 348 17.05 19.43 -37.15
N GLY A 349 16.48 18.44 -37.84
CA GLY A 349 17.01 17.92 -39.11
C GLY A 349 18.19 16.95 -38.95
N GLY A 350 18.38 16.40 -37.74
CA GLY A 350 19.46 15.48 -37.40
C GLY A 350 19.19 14.01 -37.69
N SER A 351 20.27 13.23 -37.81
CA SER A 351 20.21 11.75 -37.80
C SER A 351 19.75 11.21 -36.44
N THR A 352 19.46 9.91 -36.34
CA THR A 352 19.10 9.23 -35.06
C THR A 352 20.18 9.33 -33.97
N ASN A 353 21.41 9.65 -34.36
CA ASN A 353 22.54 9.89 -33.48
C ASN A 353 22.67 11.40 -33.11
N GLY A 354 21.85 12.28 -33.67
CA GLY A 354 21.92 13.73 -33.44
C GLY A 354 22.98 14.47 -34.25
N VAL A 355 23.36 13.96 -35.44
CA VAL A 355 24.33 14.59 -36.36
C VAL A 355 23.66 14.95 -37.68
N GLY A 356 23.92 16.15 -38.22
CA GLY A 356 23.34 16.68 -39.47
C GLY A 356 22.20 17.69 -39.23
N GLY A 357 22.00 18.63 -40.15
CA GLY A 357 21.04 19.74 -40.00
C GLY A 357 20.38 20.09 -41.33
N ALA A 358 19.77 19.09 -41.98
CA ALA A 358 18.98 19.36 -43.18
C ALA A 358 17.55 19.74 -42.77
N ASN A 359 17.24 21.04 -42.75
CA ASN A 359 15.93 21.63 -42.41
C ASN A 359 14.74 20.99 -43.17
N ALA A 360 15.03 20.33 -44.30
CA ALA A 360 14.06 19.70 -45.20
C ALA A 360 13.09 18.68 -44.55
N ALA A 361 13.38 18.11 -43.38
CA ALA A 361 12.49 17.13 -42.75
C ALA A 361 11.21 17.78 -42.19
N ALA A 362 11.34 18.89 -41.47
CA ALA A 362 10.17 19.62 -40.95
C ALA A 362 9.36 20.24 -42.10
N ASP A 363 10.03 20.81 -43.09
CA ASP A 363 9.40 21.40 -44.28
C ASP A 363 8.50 20.42 -45.01
N LYS A 364 8.99 19.20 -45.30
CA LYS A 364 8.20 18.17 -45.99
C LYS A 364 6.90 17.83 -45.26
N VAL A 365 6.93 17.74 -43.93
CA VAL A 365 5.72 17.45 -43.14
C VAL A 365 4.77 18.64 -43.15
N VAL A 366 5.29 19.87 -43.12
CA VAL A 366 4.47 21.09 -43.25
C VAL A 366 3.81 21.18 -44.62
N GLU A 367 4.55 20.90 -45.70
CA GLU A 367 4.03 20.84 -47.06
C GLU A 367 2.93 19.78 -47.20
N GLU A 368 3.15 18.59 -46.64
CA GLU A 368 2.15 17.52 -46.62
C GLU A 368 0.88 17.92 -45.85
N ILE A 369 1.02 18.53 -44.66
CA ILE A 369 -0.11 19.04 -43.90
C ILE A 369 -0.90 20.08 -44.70
N LYS A 370 -0.20 21.02 -45.36
CA LYS A 370 -0.83 22.07 -46.19
C LYS A 370 -1.53 21.48 -47.41
N ALA A 371 -0.92 20.49 -48.07
CA ALA A 371 -1.52 19.79 -49.21
C ALA A 371 -2.82 19.05 -48.82
N LEU A 372 -2.92 18.59 -47.57
CA LEU A 372 -4.13 17.99 -46.99
C LEU A 372 -5.12 19.03 -46.42
N GLY A 373 -4.89 20.33 -46.66
CA GLY A 373 -5.77 21.42 -46.21
C GLY A 373 -5.61 21.83 -44.75
N GLY A 374 -4.60 21.32 -44.04
CA GLY A 374 -4.28 21.68 -42.66
C GLY A 374 -3.41 22.94 -42.54
N LYS A 375 -3.20 23.39 -41.30
CA LYS A 375 -2.35 24.56 -40.99
C LYS A 375 -1.11 24.09 -40.24
N ALA A 376 0.07 24.37 -40.79
CA ALA A 376 1.33 24.08 -40.10
C ALA A 376 2.45 25.09 -40.42
N VAL A 377 3.40 25.20 -39.49
CA VAL A 377 4.65 25.95 -39.62
C VAL A 377 5.81 25.09 -39.13
N ALA A 378 6.96 25.19 -39.81
CA ALA A 378 8.18 24.48 -39.43
C ALA A 378 8.92 25.24 -38.32
N ASN A 379 9.60 24.50 -37.45
CA ASN A 379 10.57 25.04 -36.51
C ASN A 379 11.83 24.16 -36.53
N TYR A 380 13.00 24.78 -36.53
CA TYR A 380 14.30 24.10 -36.67
C TYR A 380 15.17 24.19 -35.41
N ASP A 381 14.67 24.84 -34.36
CA ASP A 381 15.44 25.05 -33.15
C ASP A 381 15.60 23.74 -32.38
N SER A 382 16.71 23.64 -31.62
CA SER A 382 16.88 22.54 -30.68
C SER A 382 15.79 22.61 -29.61
N VAL A 383 15.34 21.46 -29.12
CA VAL A 383 14.43 21.40 -27.95
C VAL A 383 15.05 21.97 -26.68
N GLU A 384 16.38 22.14 -26.65
CA GLU A 384 17.06 22.88 -25.58
C GLU A 384 16.75 24.38 -25.60
N GLU A 385 16.34 24.92 -26.76
CA GLU A 385 15.91 26.30 -26.98
C GLU A 385 14.37 26.37 -27.00
N GLY A 386 13.74 25.74 -26.02
CA GLY A 386 12.28 25.58 -25.96
C GLY A 386 11.48 26.89 -26.00
N ASP A 387 12.09 28.01 -25.61
CA ASP A 387 11.53 29.36 -25.79
C ASP A 387 11.33 29.73 -27.26
N LYS A 388 12.30 29.44 -28.14
CA LYS A 388 12.18 29.68 -29.59
C LYS A 388 11.15 28.76 -30.25
N VAL A 389 11.08 27.51 -29.80
CA VAL A 389 10.07 26.55 -30.25
C VAL A 389 8.66 27.07 -29.94
N VAL A 390 8.43 27.54 -28.71
CA VAL A 390 7.14 28.09 -28.30
C VAL A 390 6.86 29.45 -28.94
N GLU A 391 7.88 30.29 -29.10
CA GLU A 391 7.76 31.58 -29.79
C GLU A 391 7.26 31.39 -31.23
N THR A 392 7.69 30.33 -31.91
CA THR A 392 7.19 29.99 -33.26
C THR A 392 5.68 29.76 -33.26
N ALA A 393 5.14 29.03 -32.28
CA ALA A 393 3.69 28.82 -32.14
C ALA A 393 2.95 30.15 -31.90
N LEU A 394 3.50 31.01 -31.04
CA LEU A 394 2.91 32.29 -30.70
C LEU A 394 2.93 33.26 -31.89
N LYS A 395 4.03 33.33 -32.64
CA LYS A 395 4.15 34.19 -33.83
C LYS A 395 3.23 33.73 -34.96
N ALA A 396 3.15 32.42 -35.21
CA ALA A 396 2.35 31.89 -36.31
C ALA A 396 0.85 31.83 -36.00
N PHE A 397 0.48 31.48 -34.76
CA PHE A 397 -0.90 31.13 -34.41
C PHE A 397 -1.44 31.82 -33.15
N GLY A 398 -0.64 32.64 -32.46
CA GLY A 398 -1.07 33.47 -31.33
C GLY A 398 -1.25 32.73 -30.00
N ARG A 399 -1.09 31.39 -29.96
CA ARG A 399 -1.32 30.56 -28.77
C ARG A 399 -0.57 29.22 -28.83
N VAL A 400 -0.54 28.50 -27.71
CA VAL A 400 -0.11 27.10 -27.59
C VAL A 400 -1.05 26.39 -26.62
N ASP A 401 -1.64 25.28 -27.06
CA ASP A 401 -2.64 24.50 -26.31
C ASP A 401 -2.13 23.10 -25.97
N ILE A 402 -1.40 22.50 -26.91
CA ILE A 402 -0.93 21.12 -26.84
C ILE A 402 0.58 21.10 -27.06
N VAL A 403 1.32 20.38 -26.21
CA VAL A 403 2.76 20.12 -26.38
C VAL A 403 2.99 18.62 -26.32
N VAL A 404 3.53 18.06 -27.40
CA VAL A 404 3.99 16.68 -27.47
C VAL A 404 5.52 16.67 -27.49
N ASN A 405 6.12 16.36 -26.34
CA ASN A 405 7.56 16.23 -26.19
C ASN A 405 8.01 14.84 -26.65
N ASN A 406 8.26 14.72 -27.96
CA ASN A 406 8.59 13.47 -28.64
C ASN A 406 10.04 13.43 -29.18
N ALA A 407 10.73 14.57 -29.28
CA ALA A 407 12.12 14.61 -29.74
C ALA A 407 13.02 13.60 -28.99
N GLY A 408 13.93 12.97 -29.74
CA GLY A 408 14.76 11.92 -29.19
C GLY A 408 15.87 11.43 -30.10
N ILE A 409 16.88 10.83 -29.49
CA ILE A 409 18.06 10.24 -30.11
C ILE A 409 18.45 8.95 -29.38
N LEU A 410 19.33 8.15 -29.96
CA LEU A 410 19.92 7.00 -29.27
C LEU A 410 21.45 7.09 -29.27
N ARG A 411 22.06 6.67 -28.16
CA ARG A 411 23.51 6.54 -27.97
C ARG A 411 23.80 5.26 -27.17
N ASP A 412 23.37 4.14 -27.75
CA ASP A 412 23.40 2.85 -27.09
C ASP A 412 24.83 2.31 -27.01
N LYS A 413 25.27 2.04 -25.78
CA LYS A 413 26.58 1.49 -25.42
C LYS A 413 26.44 0.75 -24.09
N SER A 414 27.17 -0.36 -23.95
CA SER A 414 27.33 -0.95 -22.61
C SER A 414 27.85 0.11 -21.64
N PHE A 415 27.46 0.04 -20.38
CA PHE A 415 27.82 1.05 -19.40
C PHE A 415 29.34 1.24 -19.30
N SER A 416 30.14 0.18 -19.38
CA SER A 416 31.62 0.25 -19.47
C SER A 416 32.13 1.03 -20.68
N ARG A 417 31.43 1.00 -21.82
CA ARG A 417 31.84 1.70 -23.07
C ARG A 417 31.13 3.03 -23.31
N MET A 418 30.17 3.39 -22.46
CA MET A 418 29.44 4.64 -22.57
C MET A 418 30.36 5.83 -22.26
N ALA A 419 30.52 6.72 -23.24
CA ALA A 419 31.22 7.98 -23.05
C ALA A 419 30.33 8.98 -22.31
N GLU A 420 30.96 9.91 -21.59
CA GLU A 420 30.21 10.97 -20.88
C GLU A 420 29.41 11.86 -21.85
N SER A 421 29.94 12.12 -23.05
CA SER A 421 29.23 12.86 -24.09
C SER A 421 27.95 12.17 -24.55
N ASP A 422 27.94 10.83 -24.57
CA ASP A 422 26.76 10.03 -24.93
C ASP A 422 25.70 10.09 -23.83
N TRP A 423 26.13 10.11 -22.56
CA TRP A 423 25.24 10.33 -21.42
C TRP A 423 24.61 11.72 -21.47
N ASP A 424 25.44 12.75 -21.56
CA ASP A 424 25.02 14.13 -21.50
C ASP A 424 24.07 14.49 -22.65
N LEU A 425 24.38 14.06 -23.88
CA LEU A 425 23.55 14.38 -25.04
C LEU A 425 22.15 13.75 -24.94
N VAL A 426 22.04 12.50 -24.48
CA VAL A 426 20.75 11.83 -24.27
C VAL A 426 19.94 12.56 -23.20
N HIS A 427 20.54 12.95 -22.07
CA HIS A 427 19.84 13.71 -21.03
C HIS A 427 19.41 15.10 -21.50
N ARG A 428 20.26 15.81 -22.27
CA ARG A 428 19.95 17.13 -22.82
C ARG A 428 18.77 17.10 -23.78
N VAL A 429 18.74 16.16 -24.72
CA VAL A 429 17.64 16.06 -25.70
C VAL A 429 16.35 15.58 -25.05
N HIS A 430 16.40 14.47 -24.30
CA HIS A 430 15.17 13.82 -23.84
C HIS A 430 14.56 14.49 -22.61
N LEU A 431 15.34 14.61 -21.54
CA LEU A 431 14.82 15.04 -20.25
C LEU A 431 14.84 16.57 -20.13
N ARG A 432 16.00 17.20 -20.39
CA ARG A 432 16.15 18.65 -20.33
C ARG A 432 15.38 19.36 -21.46
N GLY A 433 15.38 18.82 -22.68
CA GLY A 433 14.62 19.36 -23.82
C GLY A 433 13.11 19.40 -23.55
N SER A 434 12.55 18.28 -23.07
CA SER A 434 11.14 18.22 -22.67
C SER A 434 10.81 19.22 -21.54
N TYR A 435 11.72 19.37 -20.57
CA TYR A 435 11.62 20.40 -19.55
C TYR A 435 11.58 21.81 -20.17
N LYS A 436 12.53 22.16 -21.04
CA LYS A 436 12.68 23.49 -21.65
C LYS A 436 11.45 23.89 -22.46
N VAL A 437 10.95 23.01 -23.32
CA VAL A 437 9.74 23.27 -24.14
C VAL A 437 8.51 23.40 -23.24
N SER A 438 8.33 22.49 -22.27
CA SER A 438 7.21 22.57 -21.33
C SER A 438 7.26 23.84 -20.48
N LYS A 439 8.45 24.22 -20.01
CA LYS A 439 8.71 25.41 -19.20
C LYS A 439 8.36 26.69 -19.95
N ALA A 440 8.71 26.77 -21.24
CA ALA A 440 8.36 27.89 -22.11
C ALA A 440 6.85 27.96 -22.40
N ALA A 441 6.17 26.82 -22.60
CA ALA A 441 4.72 26.80 -22.87
C ALA A 441 3.87 27.07 -21.62
N TRP A 442 4.36 26.70 -20.45
CA TRP A 442 3.65 26.75 -19.16
C TRP A 442 2.97 28.09 -18.83
N PRO A 443 3.64 29.26 -18.90
CA PRO A 443 2.99 30.53 -18.58
C PRO A 443 1.80 30.86 -19.51
N HIS A 444 1.86 30.45 -20.77
CA HIS A 444 0.77 30.64 -21.73
C HIS A 444 -0.42 29.74 -21.40
N MET A 445 -0.18 28.47 -21.09
CA MET A 445 -1.21 27.52 -20.68
C MET A 445 -1.88 27.94 -19.35
N LEU A 446 -1.11 28.46 -18.39
CA LEU A 446 -1.64 28.99 -17.13
C LEU A 446 -2.56 30.18 -17.36
N LYS A 447 -2.16 31.13 -18.21
CA LYS A 447 -2.97 32.30 -18.56
C LYS A 447 -4.28 31.90 -19.25
N GLN A 448 -4.22 30.88 -20.11
CA GLN A 448 -5.37 30.37 -20.87
C GLN A 448 -6.30 29.47 -20.04
N LYS A 449 -5.84 28.96 -18.88
CA LYS A 449 -6.51 27.90 -18.10
C LYS A 449 -6.83 26.67 -18.96
N TYR A 450 -5.90 26.35 -19.85
CA TYR A 450 -5.97 25.18 -20.72
C TYR A 450 -4.57 24.78 -21.13
N GLY A 451 -4.24 23.50 -21.01
CA GLY A 451 -3.01 22.94 -21.51
C GLY A 451 -3.05 21.42 -21.55
N ARG A 452 -2.39 20.83 -22.54
CA ARG A 452 -2.28 19.38 -22.71
C ARG A 452 -0.84 19.05 -23.05
N ILE A 453 -0.14 18.40 -22.13
CA ILE A 453 1.27 18.02 -22.32
C ILE A 453 1.38 16.50 -22.34
N ILE A 454 1.99 15.97 -23.40
CA ILE A 454 2.27 14.54 -23.54
C ILE A 454 3.78 14.38 -23.62
N ASN A 455 4.35 13.64 -22.66
CA ASN A 455 5.77 13.33 -22.64
C ASN A 455 6.01 11.89 -23.12
N THR A 456 6.96 11.72 -24.03
CA THR A 456 7.33 10.40 -24.55
C THR A 456 8.43 9.77 -23.68
N SER A 457 8.03 8.84 -22.80
CA SER A 457 8.92 7.90 -22.11
C SER A 457 9.21 6.69 -23.02
N SER A 458 9.36 5.49 -22.44
CA SER A 458 9.59 4.22 -23.14
C SER A 458 9.43 3.04 -22.17
N ALA A 459 9.16 1.84 -22.68
CA ALA A 459 9.29 0.59 -21.91
C ALA A 459 10.71 0.44 -21.32
N VAL A 460 11.75 0.99 -21.97
CA VAL A 460 13.12 1.04 -21.42
C VAL A 460 13.23 1.96 -20.21
N GLY A 461 12.43 3.03 -20.14
CA GLY A 461 12.33 3.89 -18.96
C GLY A 461 11.60 3.20 -17.79
N LEU A 462 10.61 2.35 -18.10
CA LEU A 462 9.87 1.58 -17.09
C LEU A 462 10.70 0.41 -16.54
N TYR A 463 11.29 -0.40 -17.41
CA TYR A 463 11.85 -1.71 -17.07
C TYR A 463 13.38 -1.80 -17.14
N GLY A 464 14.05 -0.77 -17.66
CA GLY A 464 15.47 -0.80 -17.97
C GLY A 464 15.81 -1.71 -19.15
N ASN A 465 16.97 -1.46 -19.77
CA ASN A 465 17.51 -2.33 -20.82
C ASN A 465 19.04 -2.29 -20.80
N PHE A 466 19.66 -3.42 -21.16
CA PHE A 466 21.12 -3.53 -21.30
C PHE A 466 21.61 -2.56 -22.38
N GLY A 467 22.73 -1.86 -22.14
CA GLY A 467 23.32 -0.93 -23.10
C GLY A 467 22.63 0.43 -23.22
N GLN A 468 21.65 0.71 -22.36
CA GLN A 468 20.81 1.91 -22.44
C GLN A 468 20.68 2.64 -21.09
N ALA A 469 21.76 2.67 -20.29
CA ALA A 469 21.74 3.30 -18.97
C ALA A 469 21.35 4.80 -19.00
N ASN A 470 21.90 5.57 -19.94
CA ASN A 470 21.55 6.97 -20.21
C ASN A 470 20.08 7.13 -20.61
N TYR A 471 19.62 6.35 -21.58
CA TYR A 471 18.26 6.44 -22.11
C TYR A 471 17.21 6.00 -21.09
N SER A 472 17.47 4.91 -20.36
CA SER A 472 16.59 4.42 -19.29
C SER A 472 16.45 5.47 -18.18
N ALA A 473 17.55 6.08 -17.74
CA ALA A 473 17.53 7.16 -16.75
C ALA A 473 16.72 8.37 -17.24
N ALA A 474 17.00 8.88 -18.44
CA ALA A 474 16.30 10.04 -18.99
C ALA A 474 14.78 9.79 -19.17
N LYS A 475 14.40 8.60 -19.67
CA LYS A 475 13.00 8.23 -19.91
C LYS A 475 12.22 7.96 -18.61
N ALA A 476 12.88 7.43 -17.58
CA ALA A 476 12.29 7.33 -16.25
C ALA A 476 12.10 8.73 -15.61
N GLY A 477 13.07 9.62 -15.77
CA GLY A 477 12.95 11.00 -15.28
C GLY A 477 11.78 11.78 -15.88
N LEU A 478 11.43 11.51 -17.15
CA LEU A 478 10.25 12.11 -17.79
C LEU A 478 8.94 11.71 -17.13
N ILE A 479 8.82 10.47 -16.62
CA ILE A 479 7.62 10.02 -15.91
C ILE A 479 7.40 10.89 -14.66
N ALA A 480 8.45 11.10 -13.86
CA ALA A 480 8.34 11.89 -12.63
C ALA A 480 8.19 13.40 -12.87
N LEU A 481 8.78 13.93 -13.96
CA LEU A 481 8.51 15.28 -14.44
C LEU A 481 7.01 15.42 -14.73
N SER A 482 6.43 14.50 -15.54
CA SER A 482 5.01 14.51 -15.87
C SER A 482 4.12 14.46 -14.63
N ASN A 483 4.42 13.57 -13.68
CA ASN A 483 3.64 13.42 -12.45
C ASN A 483 3.64 14.72 -11.63
N THR A 484 4.79 15.39 -11.52
CA THR A 484 4.87 16.69 -10.83
C THR A 484 4.08 17.76 -11.56
N LEU A 485 4.23 17.88 -12.89
CA LEU A 485 3.49 18.87 -13.68
C LEU A 485 1.99 18.61 -13.67
N ALA A 486 1.56 17.35 -13.63
CA ALA A 486 0.15 16.99 -13.45
C ALA A 486 -0.43 17.55 -12.15
N LEU A 487 0.33 17.48 -11.04
CA LEU A 487 -0.08 18.05 -9.75
C LEU A 487 -0.14 19.58 -9.80
N GLU A 488 0.88 20.23 -10.39
CA GLU A 488 0.94 21.70 -10.47
C GLU A 488 -0.09 22.29 -11.44
N GLY A 489 -0.37 21.59 -12.54
CA GLY A 489 -1.23 22.03 -13.63
C GLY A 489 -2.73 21.82 -13.39
N LYS A 490 -3.11 20.85 -12.54
CA LYS A 490 -4.50 20.40 -12.34
C LYS A 490 -5.48 21.55 -12.06
N LYS A 491 -5.11 22.50 -11.18
CA LYS A 491 -5.97 23.65 -10.83
C LYS A 491 -6.22 24.62 -11.98
N SER A 492 -5.36 24.59 -12.99
CA SER A 492 -5.42 25.47 -14.17
C SER A 492 -5.84 24.71 -15.43
N ASN A 493 -6.40 23.50 -15.31
CA ASN A 493 -6.78 22.63 -16.43
C ASN A 493 -5.61 22.40 -17.42
N ILE A 494 -4.40 22.30 -16.86
CA ILE A 494 -3.23 21.80 -17.57
C ILE A 494 -3.08 20.33 -17.18
N ILE A 495 -3.29 19.47 -18.16
CA ILE A 495 -3.23 18.01 -18.01
C ILE A 495 -1.91 17.54 -18.60
N VAL A 496 -1.22 16.66 -17.87
CA VAL A 496 0.08 16.11 -18.27
C VAL A 496 0.05 14.60 -18.15
N ASN A 497 0.33 13.89 -19.24
CA ASN A 497 0.38 12.42 -19.28
C ASN A 497 1.67 11.92 -19.94
N THR A 498 2.01 10.66 -19.66
CA THR A 498 3.21 10.01 -20.20
C THR A 498 2.82 8.81 -21.05
N ILE A 499 3.52 8.64 -22.18
CA ILE A 499 3.38 7.45 -23.03
C ILE A 499 4.71 6.73 -23.18
N ALA A 500 4.66 5.40 -23.28
CA ALA A 500 5.74 4.49 -23.58
C ALA A 500 5.40 3.77 -24.89
N PRO A 501 5.75 4.35 -26.05
CA PRO A 501 5.33 3.82 -27.33
C PRO A 501 6.26 2.71 -27.82
N ASN A 502 5.68 1.77 -28.55
CA ASN A 502 6.41 0.85 -29.42
C ASN A 502 5.95 0.98 -30.87
N ALA A 503 6.88 1.35 -31.76
CA ALA A 503 6.65 1.40 -33.20
C ALA A 503 7.97 1.24 -33.98
N GLY A 504 7.86 0.74 -35.19
CA GLY A 504 8.87 0.75 -36.23
C GLY A 504 9.21 2.17 -36.66
N THR A 505 10.45 2.55 -36.43
CA THR A 505 11.03 3.86 -36.74
C THR A 505 12.49 3.67 -37.11
N ARG A 506 13.15 4.75 -37.55
CA ARG A 506 14.61 4.73 -37.75
C ARG A 506 15.38 4.34 -36.48
N MET A 507 14.87 4.65 -35.29
CA MET A 507 15.52 4.28 -34.03
C MET A 507 15.40 2.77 -33.78
N THR A 508 14.20 2.20 -33.93
CA THR A 508 13.97 0.76 -33.67
C THR A 508 14.51 -0.14 -34.78
N ALA A 509 14.69 0.37 -36.00
CA ALA A 509 15.36 -0.34 -37.09
C ALA A 509 16.82 -0.73 -36.80
N THR A 510 17.44 -0.14 -35.77
CA THR A 510 18.79 -0.55 -35.33
C THR A 510 18.81 -1.83 -34.51
N VAL A 511 17.66 -2.26 -33.99
CA VAL A 511 17.52 -3.38 -33.04
C VAL A 511 16.40 -4.37 -33.39
N MET A 512 15.57 -4.08 -34.39
CA MET A 512 14.46 -4.93 -34.85
C MET A 512 14.67 -5.41 -36.29
N PRO A 513 14.20 -6.62 -36.65
CA PRO A 513 14.14 -7.08 -38.03
C PRO A 513 13.30 -6.15 -38.93
N PRO A 514 13.64 -5.96 -40.22
CA PRO A 514 12.92 -5.05 -41.13
C PRO A 514 11.41 -5.30 -41.23
N GLU A 515 11.00 -6.57 -41.28
CA GLU A 515 9.60 -6.99 -41.30
C GLU A 515 8.81 -6.54 -40.06
N MET A 516 9.46 -6.55 -38.89
CA MET A 516 8.87 -6.06 -37.64
C MET A 516 8.77 -4.53 -37.64
N VAL A 517 9.79 -3.84 -38.17
CA VAL A 517 9.76 -2.38 -38.34
C VAL A 517 8.61 -1.96 -39.26
N GLU A 518 8.39 -2.68 -40.35
CA GLU A 518 7.29 -2.41 -41.28
C GLU A 518 5.91 -2.70 -40.67
N ALA A 519 5.81 -3.77 -39.87
CA ALA A 519 4.57 -4.19 -39.25
C ALA A 519 4.11 -3.25 -38.11
N LEU A 520 5.05 -2.75 -37.30
CA LEU A 520 4.76 -1.93 -36.12
C LEU A 520 4.57 -0.46 -36.48
N LYS A 521 3.48 -0.15 -37.19
CA LYS A 521 3.28 1.19 -37.75
C LYS A 521 3.08 2.30 -36.69
N PRO A 522 3.72 3.48 -36.84
CA PRO A 522 3.50 4.63 -35.96
C PRO A 522 2.04 5.09 -35.83
N GLU A 523 1.24 4.84 -36.86
CA GLU A 523 -0.20 5.10 -36.91
C GLU A 523 -0.97 4.38 -35.80
N TYR A 524 -0.44 3.28 -35.27
CA TYR A 524 -1.05 2.53 -34.17
C TYR A 524 -0.81 3.17 -32.79
N VAL A 525 -0.09 4.30 -32.73
CA VAL A 525 0.18 5.05 -31.50
C VAL A 525 -0.58 6.38 -31.48
N ALA A 526 -0.68 7.05 -32.64
CA ALA A 526 -1.21 8.40 -32.76
C ALA A 526 -2.63 8.61 -32.16
N PRO A 527 -3.59 7.66 -32.27
CA PRO A 527 -4.93 7.83 -31.70
C PRO A 527 -4.94 8.10 -30.20
N LEU A 528 -4.07 7.42 -29.43
CA LEU A 528 -3.95 7.66 -27.98
C LEU A 528 -3.47 9.08 -27.70
N ILE A 529 -2.48 9.56 -28.45
CA ILE A 529 -1.88 10.88 -28.22
C ILE A 529 -2.89 11.99 -28.46
N ALA A 530 -3.63 11.90 -29.55
CA ALA A 530 -4.73 12.83 -29.80
C ALA A 530 -5.80 12.70 -28.71
N PHE A 531 -6.21 11.50 -28.29
CA PHE A 531 -7.19 11.37 -27.21
C PHE A 531 -6.73 12.00 -25.89
N LEU A 532 -5.48 11.75 -25.47
CA LEU A 532 -4.87 12.37 -24.28
C LEU A 532 -4.78 13.89 -24.38
N ALA A 533 -4.63 14.43 -25.59
CA ALA A 533 -4.58 15.86 -25.86
C ALA A 533 -5.97 16.49 -26.00
N HIS A 534 -7.05 15.71 -26.08
CA HIS A 534 -8.39 16.25 -26.30
C HIS A 534 -8.97 16.87 -25.02
N GLU A 535 -9.88 17.84 -25.17
CA GLU A 535 -10.49 18.52 -24.03
C GLU A 535 -11.42 17.61 -23.20
N SER A 536 -11.98 16.56 -23.81
CA SER A 536 -12.80 15.57 -23.12
C SER A 536 -12.00 14.63 -22.22
N ASN A 537 -10.68 14.52 -22.42
CA ASN A 537 -9.83 13.73 -21.55
C ASN A 537 -9.52 14.54 -20.27
N THR A 538 -9.78 13.92 -19.13
CA THR A 538 -9.57 14.50 -17.79
C THR A 538 -8.50 13.75 -16.98
N ASP A 539 -7.96 12.67 -17.54
CA ASP A 539 -6.88 11.88 -16.94
C ASP A 539 -5.60 12.71 -16.91
N THR A 540 -4.90 12.75 -15.78
CA THR A 540 -3.61 13.45 -15.64
C THR A 540 -2.70 12.69 -14.71
N GLY A 541 -1.39 12.75 -14.95
CA GLY A 541 -0.39 11.94 -14.22
C GLY A 541 -0.45 10.45 -14.59
N SER A 542 -1.16 10.10 -15.66
CA SER A 542 -1.29 8.72 -16.12
C SER A 542 -0.12 8.33 -17.02
N ILE A 543 0.23 7.04 -16.97
CA ILE A 543 1.28 6.43 -17.79
C ILE A 543 0.62 5.37 -18.68
N PHE A 544 0.94 5.36 -19.97
CA PHE A 544 0.38 4.38 -20.90
C PHE A 544 1.47 3.69 -21.72
N GLU A 545 1.33 2.40 -21.93
CA GLU A 545 2.05 1.68 -22.98
C GLU A 545 1.16 1.50 -24.20
N VAL A 546 1.74 1.65 -25.39
CA VAL A 546 0.97 1.69 -26.63
C VAL A 546 1.78 1.23 -27.84
N GLY A 547 1.17 0.41 -28.69
CA GLY A 547 1.77 -0.12 -29.92
C GLY A 547 0.93 -1.28 -30.45
N SER A 548 1.14 -1.69 -31.70
CA SER A 548 0.44 -2.84 -32.30
C SER A 548 -1.11 -2.81 -32.26
N GLY A 549 -1.72 -1.63 -32.14
CA GLY A 549 -3.17 -1.52 -31.95
C GLY A 549 -3.62 -1.84 -30.52
N TRP A 550 -2.71 -1.86 -29.55
CA TRP A 550 -3.00 -2.11 -28.14
C TRP A 550 -2.63 -0.89 -27.30
N ILE A 551 -3.44 -0.61 -26.28
CA ILE A 551 -3.21 0.45 -25.30
C ILE A 551 -3.45 -0.10 -23.91
N SER A 552 -2.51 0.13 -23.00
CA SER A 552 -2.63 -0.21 -21.58
C SER A 552 -2.20 0.94 -20.69
N LYS A 553 -2.75 0.98 -19.48
CA LYS A 553 -2.41 1.93 -18.42
C LYS A 553 -1.46 1.27 -17.43
N VAL A 554 -0.46 2.01 -16.98
CA VAL A 554 0.55 1.54 -16.01
C VAL A 554 0.41 2.33 -14.71
N ARG A 555 0.55 1.64 -13.57
CA ARG A 555 0.59 2.25 -12.23
C ARG A 555 1.59 1.54 -11.32
N TRP A 556 1.86 2.15 -10.17
CA TRP A 556 2.63 1.51 -9.10
C TRP A 556 1.75 0.57 -8.29
N GLN A 557 2.25 -0.63 -8.00
CA GLN A 557 1.75 -1.50 -6.94
C GLN A 557 2.83 -1.62 -5.87
N ARG A 558 2.42 -1.53 -4.60
CA ARG A 558 3.28 -1.65 -3.43
C ARG A 558 2.81 -2.82 -2.57
N THR A 559 3.72 -3.66 -2.09
CA THR A 559 3.41 -4.71 -1.11
C THR A 559 2.77 -4.13 0.15
N GLY A 560 2.08 -4.94 0.96
CA GLY A 560 1.65 -4.51 2.30
C GLY A 560 2.81 -4.16 3.24
N GLY A 561 4.04 -4.59 2.89
CA GLY A 561 5.26 -4.29 3.64
C GLY A 561 5.29 -4.92 5.02
N VAL A 562 6.27 -4.52 5.82
CA VAL A 562 6.43 -4.90 7.22
C VAL A 562 6.76 -3.65 8.03
N GLY A 563 6.04 -3.46 9.13
CA GLY A 563 6.37 -2.49 10.16
C GLY A 563 7.20 -3.13 11.26
N PHE A 564 8.38 -2.60 11.51
CA PHE A 564 9.25 -2.98 12.63
C PHE A 564 9.10 -2.00 13.79
N PRO A 565 9.27 -2.44 15.04
CA PRO A 565 9.07 -1.55 16.16
C PRO A 565 10.02 -0.35 16.18
N VAL A 566 9.51 0.84 16.53
CA VAL A 566 10.24 2.12 16.46
C VAL A 566 10.97 2.49 17.75
N ASP A 567 10.74 1.75 18.83
CA ASP A 567 11.36 1.93 20.15
C ASP A 567 12.49 0.94 20.43
N CYS A 568 12.83 0.06 19.47
CA CYS A 568 13.99 -0.82 19.55
C CYS A 568 14.90 -0.67 18.32
N PRO A 569 16.20 -1.04 18.43
CA PRO A 569 17.10 -1.06 17.28
C PRO A 569 16.61 -2.04 16.20
N LEU A 570 16.63 -1.58 14.95
CA LEU A 570 16.40 -2.42 13.78
C LEU A 570 17.74 -2.86 13.18
N PHE A 571 17.89 -4.14 12.88
CA PHE A 571 19.10 -4.73 12.32
C PHE A 571 18.79 -5.45 11.00
N PRO A 572 19.75 -5.61 10.07
CA PRO A 572 19.49 -6.23 8.76
C PRO A 572 19.03 -7.70 8.85
N GLU A 573 19.35 -8.40 9.94
CA GLU A 573 18.86 -9.76 10.22
C GLU A 573 17.32 -9.79 10.41
N HIS A 574 16.74 -8.70 10.95
CA HIS A 574 15.29 -8.57 11.05
C HIS A 574 14.65 -8.33 9.67
N ILE A 575 15.34 -7.59 8.79
CA ILE A 575 14.91 -7.44 7.39
C ILE A 575 14.97 -8.80 6.69
N GLN A 576 16.08 -9.52 6.85
CA GLN A 576 16.27 -10.86 6.27
C GLN A 576 15.18 -11.84 6.71
N SER A 577 14.86 -11.90 8.00
CA SER A 577 13.87 -12.87 8.52
C SER A 577 12.44 -12.61 8.10
N ARG A 578 12.14 -11.38 7.64
CA ARG A 578 10.82 -10.97 7.14
C ARG A 578 10.83 -10.70 5.65
N TRP A 579 11.90 -11.06 4.93
CA TRP A 579 12.10 -10.71 3.53
C TRP A 579 10.96 -11.16 2.64
N ASP A 580 10.52 -12.42 2.79
CA ASP A 580 9.42 -12.98 2.02
C ASP A 580 8.15 -12.15 2.19
N THR A 581 7.85 -11.67 3.42
CA THR A 581 6.69 -10.80 3.68
C THR A 581 6.88 -9.39 3.12
N ILE A 582 8.09 -8.83 3.20
CA ILE A 582 8.41 -7.50 2.63
C ILE A 582 8.21 -7.50 1.12
N THR A 583 8.52 -8.61 0.44
CA THR A 583 8.46 -8.71 -1.02
C THR A 583 7.19 -9.38 -1.55
N ASN A 584 6.25 -9.77 -0.70
CA ASN A 584 5.03 -10.47 -1.11
C ASN A 584 3.95 -9.48 -1.61
N PHE A 585 3.59 -9.62 -2.89
CA PHE A 585 2.47 -8.88 -3.50
C PHE A 585 1.14 -9.66 -3.49
N GLY A 586 1.15 -10.96 -3.18
CA GLY A 586 0.02 -11.88 -3.32
C GLY A 586 -0.70 -12.23 -2.01
N ASP A 587 -0.40 -11.56 -0.90
CA ASP A 587 -1.02 -11.82 0.41
C ASP A 587 -2.27 -10.98 0.69
N GLY A 588 -2.82 -10.32 -0.33
CA GLY A 588 -4.02 -9.48 -0.21
C GLY A 588 -3.79 -8.10 0.41
N ARG A 589 -2.55 -7.74 0.79
CA ARG A 589 -2.24 -6.44 1.43
C ARG A 589 -1.65 -5.41 0.46
N ALA A 590 -1.53 -5.73 -0.83
CA ALA A 590 -0.97 -4.81 -1.81
C ALA A 590 -1.81 -3.53 -1.93
N THR A 591 -1.13 -2.40 -2.11
CA THR A 591 -1.74 -1.06 -2.23
C THR A 591 -1.26 -0.37 -3.51
N TYR A 592 -1.97 0.69 -3.93
CA TYR A 592 -1.71 1.41 -5.18
C TYR A 592 -1.49 2.91 -4.90
N PRO A 593 -0.39 3.28 -4.23
CA PRO A 593 -0.14 4.67 -3.88
C PRO A 593 -0.01 5.55 -5.13
N THR A 594 -0.56 6.77 -5.05
CA THR A 594 -0.59 7.74 -6.15
C THR A 594 0.03 9.08 -5.78
N SER A 595 0.43 9.25 -4.51
CA SER A 595 0.97 10.50 -3.99
C SER A 595 2.03 10.25 -2.92
N THR A 596 2.85 11.28 -2.65
CA THR A 596 3.76 11.28 -1.50
C THR A 596 3.03 11.16 -0.16
N GLN A 597 1.77 11.58 -0.09
CA GLN A 597 0.95 11.44 1.11
C GLN A 597 0.57 9.97 1.36
N ASP A 598 0.21 9.22 0.32
CA ASP A 598 -0.08 7.78 0.43
C ASP A 598 1.15 6.98 0.87
N SER A 599 2.32 7.40 0.39
CA SER A 599 3.62 6.88 0.84
C SER A 599 3.84 7.14 2.32
N PHE A 600 3.68 8.40 2.75
CA PHE A 600 3.84 8.83 4.14
C PHE A 600 2.86 8.12 5.09
N SER A 601 1.59 7.95 4.69
CA SER A 601 0.57 7.33 5.54
C SER A 601 0.89 5.88 5.93
N ALA A 602 1.55 5.11 5.06
CA ALA A 602 1.99 3.76 5.40
C ALA A 602 3.14 3.75 6.42
N VAL A 603 4.07 4.72 6.32
CA VAL A 603 5.13 4.91 7.32
C VAL A 603 4.55 5.40 8.65
N GLN A 604 3.62 6.35 8.60
CA GLN A 604 2.95 6.90 9.77
C GLN A 604 2.20 5.83 10.56
N ALA A 605 1.57 4.86 9.89
CA ALA A 605 0.91 3.73 10.54
C ALA A 605 1.87 2.90 11.41
N ASN A 606 3.18 2.99 11.20
CA ASN A 606 4.19 2.30 12.00
C ASN A 606 4.71 3.11 13.20
N PHE A 607 4.39 4.40 13.34
CA PHE A 607 4.91 5.21 14.46
C PHE A 607 4.44 4.73 15.83
N GLU A 608 3.27 4.10 15.91
CA GLU A 608 2.74 3.51 17.15
C GLU A 608 3.18 2.04 17.34
N ASN A 609 3.91 1.49 16.37
CA ASN A 609 4.45 0.14 16.46
C ASN A 609 5.64 0.12 17.43
N LYS A 610 5.35 -0.08 18.71
CA LYS A 610 6.33 -0.32 19.78
C LYS A 610 6.57 -1.81 20.02
N ALA A 611 7.74 -2.21 20.51
CA ALA A 611 7.98 -3.60 20.85
C ALA A 611 6.98 -4.03 21.94
N SER A 612 6.43 -5.24 21.86
CA SER A 612 5.83 -5.85 23.05
C SER A 612 6.92 -5.95 24.11
N ALA A 613 6.60 -5.63 25.37
CA ALA A 613 7.57 -5.51 26.46
C ALA A 613 8.55 -6.70 26.47
N THR A 614 9.80 -6.43 26.08
CA THR A 614 10.86 -7.43 26.09
C THR A 614 11.33 -7.56 27.53
N LEU A 615 11.18 -8.74 28.12
CA LEU A 615 11.77 -9.01 29.42
C LEU A 615 13.28 -8.86 29.33
N LYS A 616 13.87 -8.13 30.28
CA LYS A 616 15.32 -8.16 30.49
C LYS A 616 15.70 -9.60 30.78
N LYS A 617 16.58 -10.18 29.96
CA LYS A 617 17.21 -11.48 30.25
C LYS A 617 17.82 -11.42 31.65
N SER A 618 17.27 -12.17 32.59
CA SER A 618 17.99 -12.61 33.78
C SER A 618 18.66 -13.94 33.47
N ASP A 619 19.81 -14.19 34.09
CA ASP A 619 20.70 -15.30 33.77
C ASP A 619 20.03 -16.67 34.01
N GLY A 620 19.48 -17.27 32.95
CA GLY A 620 19.19 -18.71 32.86
C GLY A 620 17.89 -19.26 33.46
N GLY A 621 16.97 -18.43 33.97
CA GLY A 621 15.70 -18.86 34.59
C GLY A 621 14.42 -18.37 33.89
N VAL A 622 13.28 -19.01 34.18
CA VAL A 622 11.94 -18.53 33.77
C VAL A 622 11.49 -17.43 34.73
N ASP A 623 11.38 -16.18 34.25
CA ASP A 623 10.91 -15.03 35.04
C ASP A 623 9.37 -14.95 35.05
N VAL A 624 8.75 -15.68 35.99
CA VAL A 624 7.28 -15.75 36.11
C VAL A 624 6.66 -14.40 36.50
N GLU A 625 7.28 -13.65 37.41
CA GLU A 625 6.73 -12.36 37.85
C GLU A 625 6.91 -11.26 36.80
N GLY A 626 8.02 -11.27 36.06
CA GLY A 626 8.21 -10.48 34.86
C GLY A 626 7.14 -10.79 33.80
N ALA A 627 6.89 -12.07 33.52
CA ALA A 627 5.87 -12.48 32.56
C ALA A 627 4.46 -11.99 32.95
N LYS A 628 4.11 -12.06 34.25
CA LYS A 628 2.81 -11.60 34.78
C LYS A 628 2.65 -10.09 34.78
N SER A 629 3.75 -9.34 34.86
CA SER A 629 3.78 -7.88 34.84
C SER A 629 3.98 -7.30 33.43
N ALA A 630 4.19 -8.15 32.42
CA ALA A 630 4.35 -7.73 31.03
C ALA A 630 3.10 -7.03 30.49
N SER A 631 3.31 -5.94 29.74
CA SER A 631 2.24 -5.20 29.09
C SER A 631 1.90 -5.81 27.74
N PHE A 632 0.62 -6.16 27.55
CA PHE A 632 0.10 -6.70 26.31
C PHE A 632 -0.63 -5.62 25.53
N LYS A 633 -0.37 -5.53 24.22
CA LYS A 633 -1.10 -4.62 23.35
C LYS A 633 -2.50 -5.16 23.06
N SER A 634 -3.46 -4.28 22.94
CA SER A 634 -4.79 -4.66 22.43
C SER A 634 -4.74 -4.92 20.92
N ALA A 635 -5.57 -5.84 20.42
CA ALA A 635 -5.72 -6.07 18.99
C ALA A 635 -7.20 -6.18 18.59
N SER A 636 -7.52 -5.70 17.40
CA SER A 636 -8.89 -5.73 16.88
C SER A 636 -9.20 -7.02 16.13
N PHE A 637 -10.40 -7.53 16.31
CA PHE A 637 -10.96 -8.66 15.57
C PHE A 637 -12.32 -8.25 15.01
N GLU A 638 -12.47 -8.29 13.68
CA GLU A 638 -13.73 -7.97 13.00
C GLU A 638 -14.35 -9.25 12.45
N TYR A 639 -15.67 -9.38 12.62
CA TYR A 639 -16.41 -10.54 12.16
C TYR A 639 -17.82 -10.16 11.72
N THR A 640 -18.40 -11.02 10.90
CA THR A 640 -19.72 -10.90 10.29
C THR A 640 -20.54 -12.16 10.55
N ASP A 641 -21.82 -12.15 10.14
CA ASP A 641 -22.69 -13.33 10.19
C ASP A 641 -22.05 -14.55 9.50
N ARG A 642 -21.34 -14.33 8.40
CA ARG A 642 -20.54 -15.35 7.70
C ARG A 642 -19.60 -16.09 8.64
N ASP A 643 -18.86 -15.39 9.48
CA ASP A 643 -17.85 -15.98 10.36
C ASP A 643 -18.51 -16.78 11.49
N VAL A 644 -19.64 -16.29 12.00
CA VAL A 644 -20.49 -16.99 12.97
C VAL A 644 -21.04 -18.29 12.38
N ILE A 645 -21.53 -18.27 11.13
CA ILE A 645 -22.07 -19.44 10.44
C ILE A 645 -20.97 -20.46 10.15
N ILE A 646 -19.80 -20.01 9.69
CA ILE A 646 -18.62 -20.88 9.47
C ILE A 646 -18.25 -21.60 10.78
N TYR A 647 -18.21 -20.86 11.89
CA TYR A 647 -17.96 -21.46 13.19
C TYR A 647 -19.04 -22.47 13.59
N ALA A 648 -20.32 -22.11 13.45
CA ALA A 648 -21.45 -22.99 13.78
C ALA A 648 -21.38 -24.32 13.02
N LEU A 649 -21.14 -24.28 11.71
CA LEU A 649 -20.94 -25.47 10.89
C LEU A 649 -19.67 -26.24 11.30
N GLY A 650 -18.59 -25.50 11.63
CA GLY A 650 -17.34 -26.05 12.14
C GLY A 650 -17.48 -26.80 13.47
N VAL A 651 -18.49 -26.48 14.27
CA VAL A 651 -18.87 -27.21 15.50
C VAL A 651 -20.11 -28.10 15.30
N GLY A 652 -20.37 -28.50 14.05
CA GLY A 652 -21.33 -29.54 13.69
C GLY A 652 -22.78 -29.09 13.61
N ALA A 653 -23.07 -27.78 13.57
CA ALA A 653 -24.41 -27.32 13.19
C ALA A 653 -24.73 -27.79 11.76
N LYS A 654 -26.00 -28.08 11.51
CA LYS A 654 -26.48 -28.65 10.25
C LYS A 654 -27.33 -27.62 9.51
N LYS A 655 -27.58 -27.88 8.22
CA LYS A 655 -28.53 -27.10 7.41
C LYS A 655 -29.93 -26.98 8.03
N THR A 656 -30.30 -27.89 8.93
CA THR A 656 -31.59 -27.90 9.64
C THR A 656 -31.61 -26.98 10.85
N ASP A 657 -30.45 -26.55 11.35
CA ASP A 657 -30.32 -25.67 12.50
C ASP A 657 -30.37 -24.21 12.04
N LEU A 658 -31.46 -23.81 11.38
CA LEU A 658 -31.59 -22.52 10.68
C LEU A 658 -31.23 -21.32 11.57
N ASP A 659 -31.59 -21.38 12.85
CA ASP A 659 -31.28 -20.33 13.83
C ASP A 659 -29.77 -20.15 14.08
N LEU A 660 -28.92 -21.09 13.65
CA LEU A 660 -27.47 -21.04 13.78
C LEU A 660 -26.74 -20.85 12.45
N VAL A 661 -27.40 -21.15 11.31
CA VAL A 661 -26.75 -21.21 9.99
C VAL A 661 -27.38 -20.30 8.92
N TYR A 662 -28.44 -19.56 9.27
CA TYR A 662 -29.13 -18.65 8.37
C TYR A 662 -29.34 -17.29 9.02
N GLU A 663 -28.61 -16.30 8.52
CA GLU A 663 -28.54 -14.93 9.03
C GLU A 663 -29.88 -14.18 8.98
N ALA A 664 -30.79 -14.60 8.10
CA ALA A 664 -32.14 -14.05 8.00
C ALA A 664 -33.21 -14.85 8.75
N SER A 665 -32.83 -15.80 9.62
CA SER A 665 -33.75 -16.34 10.62
C SER A 665 -34.12 -15.25 11.64
N ASP A 666 -35.41 -15.13 11.97
CA ASP A 666 -35.90 -14.22 13.02
C ASP A 666 -35.31 -14.53 14.42
N LYS A 667 -34.65 -15.70 14.57
CA LYS A 667 -34.02 -16.17 15.79
C LYS A 667 -32.52 -16.44 15.61
N PHE A 668 -31.90 -15.84 14.60
CA PHE A 668 -30.47 -16.05 14.34
C PHE A 668 -29.63 -15.77 15.59
N THR A 669 -28.86 -16.77 16.02
CA THR A 669 -28.20 -16.81 17.33
C THR A 669 -26.76 -17.29 17.21
N VAL A 670 -25.87 -16.60 17.90
CA VAL A 670 -24.45 -16.98 18.00
C VAL A 670 -24.28 -18.06 19.07
N ILE A 671 -23.62 -19.17 18.73
CA ILE A 671 -23.25 -20.19 19.72
C ILE A 671 -22.25 -19.56 20.71
N PRO A 672 -22.50 -19.56 22.04
CA PRO A 672 -21.68 -18.81 23.00
C PRO A 672 -20.18 -19.16 22.98
N THR A 673 -19.82 -20.40 22.63
CA THR A 673 -18.43 -20.85 22.52
C THR A 673 -17.65 -20.16 21.40
N PHE A 674 -18.30 -19.47 20.45
CA PHE A 674 -17.65 -18.58 19.49
C PHE A 674 -16.80 -17.50 20.18
N GLY A 675 -17.12 -17.14 21.43
CA GLY A 675 -16.35 -16.21 22.25
C GLY A 675 -14.88 -16.58 22.49
N VAL A 676 -14.47 -17.82 22.19
CA VAL A 676 -13.06 -18.25 22.15
C VAL A 676 -12.33 -17.71 20.92
N ILE A 677 -12.98 -17.59 19.77
CA ILE A 677 -12.34 -17.31 18.49
C ILE A 677 -11.57 -15.98 18.49
N PRO A 678 -12.16 -14.83 18.91
CA PRO A 678 -11.43 -13.56 18.97
C PRO A 678 -10.26 -13.57 19.96
N ALA A 679 -10.35 -14.37 21.03
CA ALA A 679 -9.31 -14.48 22.04
C ALA A 679 -8.17 -15.41 21.60
N PHE A 680 -8.50 -16.44 20.82
CA PHE A 680 -7.53 -17.37 20.26
C PHE A 680 -6.76 -16.75 19.09
N ASP A 681 -7.43 -15.99 18.22
CA ASP A 681 -6.77 -15.19 17.17
C ASP A 681 -5.76 -14.21 17.78
N TYR A 682 -6.17 -13.53 18.87
CA TYR A 682 -5.27 -12.68 19.65
C TYR A 682 -4.05 -13.45 20.16
N GLN A 683 -4.25 -14.62 20.76
CA GLN A 683 -3.17 -15.44 21.30
C GLN A 683 -2.16 -15.82 20.21
N ILE A 684 -2.62 -16.30 19.06
CA ILE A 684 -1.74 -16.73 17.96
C ILE A 684 -0.90 -15.57 17.42
N ARG A 685 -1.52 -14.39 17.24
CA ARG A 685 -0.87 -13.25 16.59
C ARG A 685 0.02 -12.43 17.52
N HIS A 686 -0.26 -12.43 18.82
CA HIS A 686 0.31 -11.45 19.75
C HIS A 686 1.01 -12.05 20.98
N VAL A 687 0.95 -13.37 21.18
CA VAL A 687 1.61 -14.03 22.33
C VAL A 687 2.62 -15.06 21.84
N SER A 688 3.91 -14.77 22.04
CA SER A 688 5.02 -15.69 21.80
C SER A 688 5.44 -16.36 23.11
N PHE A 689 5.30 -17.68 23.22
CA PHE A 689 5.74 -18.41 24.41
C PHE A 689 7.27 -18.50 24.55
N GLY A 690 8.01 -18.32 23.45
CA GLY A 690 9.47 -18.27 23.47
C GLY A 690 10.02 -17.06 24.25
N ASP A 691 9.21 -16.02 24.42
CA ASP A 691 9.57 -14.83 25.18
C ASP A 691 9.63 -15.11 26.70
N TYR A 692 8.93 -16.17 27.14
CA TYR A 692 8.81 -16.55 28.56
C TYR A 692 9.48 -17.90 28.88
N LEU A 693 9.63 -18.79 27.89
CA LEU A 693 10.18 -20.13 28.07
C LEU A 693 11.44 -20.34 27.20
N PRO A 694 12.66 -20.42 27.79
CA PRO A 694 13.93 -20.50 27.05
C PRO A 694 14.06 -21.70 26.10
N ASN A 695 13.42 -22.83 26.44
CA ASN A 695 13.43 -24.06 25.65
C ASN A 695 12.07 -24.32 24.97
N PHE A 696 11.35 -23.27 24.58
CA PHE A 696 10.05 -23.41 23.92
C PHE A 696 10.20 -24.11 22.56
N ASN A 697 9.44 -25.19 22.37
CA ASN A 697 9.25 -25.83 21.08
C ASN A 697 7.75 -25.89 20.75
N PRO A 698 7.28 -25.24 19.67
CA PRO A 698 5.86 -25.23 19.33
C PRO A 698 5.30 -26.62 19.02
N MET A 699 6.12 -27.58 18.56
CA MET A 699 5.68 -28.97 18.31
C MET A 699 5.39 -29.74 19.61
N MET A 700 5.83 -29.23 20.76
CA MET A 700 5.63 -29.84 22.07
C MET A 700 4.50 -29.19 22.87
N LEU A 701 3.84 -28.18 22.29
CA LEU A 701 2.71 -27.47 22.88
C LEU A 701 1.42 -28.28 22.74
N LEU A 702 0.72 -28.45 23.85
CA LEU A 702 -0.62 -29.01 23.91
C LEU A 702 -1.57 -27.99 24.54
N HIS A 703 -2.74 -27.80 23.95
CA HIS A 703 -3.81 -27.07 24.60
C HIS A 703 -4.42 -27.99 25.67
N GLY A 704 -4.23 -27.66 26.95
CA GLY A 704 -4.59 -28.52 28.07
C GLY A 704 -5.99 -28.24 28.64
N GLU A 705 -6.30 -26.97 28.91
CA GLU A 705 -7.59 -26.57 29.49
C GLU A 705 -8.06 -25.25 28.90
N GLN A 706 -9.38 -25.09 28.79
CA GLN A 706 -10.05 -23.88 28.34
C GLN A 706 -11.10 -23.45 29.36
N TYR A 707 -11.10 -22.15 29.69
CA TYR A 707 -12.21 -21.47 30.36
C TYR A 707 -12.68 -20.31 29.50
N LEU A 708 -13.99 -20.15 29.38
CA LEU A 708 -14.64 -19.01 28.73
C LEU A 708 -15.79 -18.54 29.61
N GLU A 709 -15.79 -17.27 29.96
CA GLU A 709 -16.92 -16.59 30.60
C GLU A 709 -17.52 -15.58 29.63
N ILE A 710 -18.85 -15.60 29.52
CA ILE A 710 -19.64 -14.70 28.68
C ILE A 710 -20.27 -13.65 29.60
N LYS A 711 -19.80 -12.41 29.48
CA LYS A 711 -20.37 -11.27 30.21
C LYS A 711 -21.59 -10.70 29.49
N LYS A 712 -21.59 -10.80 28.15
CA LYS A 712 -22.66 -10.32 27.26
C LYS A 712 -22.74 -11.24 26.04
N PRO A 713 -23.95 -11.62 25.57
CA PRO A 713 -24.11 -12.36 24.32
C PRO A 713 -23.39 -11.66 23.16
N LEU A 714 -22.68 -12.43 22.34
CA LEU A 714 -22.03 -11.88 21.15
C LEU A 714 -23.06 -11.53 20.08
N ALA A 715 -22.89 -10.37 19.44
CA ALA A 715 -23.67 -9.99 18.27
C ALA A 715 -23.31 -10.88 17.06
N SER A 716 -24.15 -10.92 16.04
CA SER A 716 -23.90 -11.66 14.79
C SER A 716 -22.76 -11.07 13.95
N ALA A 717 -22.47 -9.78 14.13
CA ALA A 717 -21.36 -9.08 13.50
C ALA A 717 -20.83 -8.01 14.44
N GLY A 718 -19.56 -7.67 14.35
CA GLY A 718 -18.99 -6.60 15.17
C GLY A 718 -17.49 -6.47 15.07
N LYS A 719 -16.99 -5.39 15.68
CA LYS A 719 -15.58 -5.15 15.90
C LYS A 719 -15.27 -5.30 17.39
N LEU A 720 -14.43 -6.26 17.71
CA LEU A 720 -13.99 -6.57 19.05
C LEU A 720 -12.54 -6.12 19.25
N THR A 721 -12.16 -5.88 20.50
CA THR A 721 -10.80 -5.58 20.90
C THR A 721 -10.38 -6.51 22.03
N SER A 722 -9.39 -7.38 21.78
CA SER A 722 -8.84 -8.33 22.74
C SER A 722 -7.56 -7.81 23.37
N THR A 723 -7.35 -8.06 24.66
CA THR A 723 -6.10 -7.76 25.37
C THR A 723 -5.71 -8.94 26.25
N GLY A 724 -4.46 -9.41 26.12
CA GLY A 724 -3.95 -10.56 26.87
C GLY A 724 -3.27 -10.21 28.20
N LYS A 725 -3.02 -11.23 29.01
CA LYS A 725 -2.15 -11.17 30.21
C LYS A 725 -1.69 -12.57 30.59
N ILE A 726 -0.40 -12.78 30.87
CA ILE A 726 0.04 -14.01 31.55
C ILE A 726 -0.50 -13.99 32.97
N ILE A 727 -1.34 -14.96 33.29
CA ILE A 727 -1.88 -15.15 34.65
C ILE A 727 -0.83 -15.87 35.50
N ASP A 728 -0.23 -16.93 34.96
CA ASP A 728 0.78 -17.71 35.66
C ASP A 728 1.63 -18.57 34.71
N ILE A 729 2.78 -19.03 35.20
CA ILE A 729 3.62 -20.04 34.53
C ILE A 729 4.03 -21.08 35.57
N LEU A 730 3.60 -22.33 35.37
CA LEU A 730 3.76 -23.41 36.33
C LEU A 730 4.81 -24.41 35.87
N ASP A 731 5.63 -24.87 36.82
CA ASP A 731 6.56 -25.96 36.60
C ASP A 731 5.86 -27.30 36.88
N LYS A 732 5.73 -28.12 35.85
CA LYS A 732 5.12 -29.46 35.92
C LYS A 732 6.18 -30.57 35.82
N GLY A 733 7.40 -30.29 36.26
CA GLY A 733 8.53 -31.21 36.29
C GLY A 733 9.16 -31.38 34.90
N LYS A 734 8.58 -32.23 34.04
CA LYS A 734 9.09 -32.45 32.67
C LYS A 734 8.46 -31.50 31.62
N GLY A 735 7.69 -30.51 32.04
CA GLY A 735 7.04 -29.53 31.17
C GLY A 735 6.61 -28.28 31.94
N ALA A 736 6.21 -27.24 31.22
CA ALA A 736 5.64 -26.01 31.79
C ALA A 736 4.15 -25.89 31.45
N ALA A 737 3.36 -25.26 32.31
CA ALA A 737 2.01 -24.81 31.95
C ALA A 737 1.96 -23.28 31.93
N VAL A 738 1.67 -22.68 30.78
CA VAL A 738 1.48 -21.23 30.64
C VAL A 738 -0.02 -20.94 30.65
N ILE A 739 -0.44 -20.08 31.57
CA ILE A 739 -1.83 -19.66 31.70
C ILE A 739 -1.97 -18.24 31.16
N LEU A 740 -2.72 -18.10 30.07
CA LEU A 740 -2.99 -16.83 29.41
C LEU A 740 -4.45 -16.43 29.66
N GLY A 741 -4.66 -15.25 30.24
CA GLY A 741 -5.95 -14.57 30.27
C GLY A 741 -6.12 -13.65 29.07
N VAL A 742 -7.30 -13.60 28.47
CA VAL A 742 -7.65 -12.65 27.41
C VAL A 742 -9.01 -12.04 27.70
N THR A 743 -9.05 -10.71 27.78
CA THR A 743 -10.29 -9.94 27.93
C THR A 743 -10.65 -9.33 26.58
N THR A 744 -11.88 -9.57 26.14
CA THR A 744 -12.41 -9.07 24.86
C THR A 744 -13.50 -8.05 25.10
N LYS A 745 -13.42 -6.91 24.43
CA LYS A 745 -14.37 -5.80 24.52
C LYS A 745 -15.07 -5.52 23.19
N ASP A 746 -16.31 -5.07 23.23
CA ASP A 746 -17.01 -4.55 22.04
C ASP A 746 -16.61 -3.10 21.72
N SER A 747 -17.16 -2.55 20.63
CA SER A 747 -16.88 -1.18 20.18
C SER A 747 -17.33 -0.09 21.16
N SER A 748 -18.21 -0.41 22.11
CA SER A 748 -18.62 0.50 23.19
C SER A 748 -17.64 0.49 24.35
N GLY A 749 -16.68 -0.45 24.36
CA GLY A 749 -15.70 -0.63 25.43
C GLY A 749 -16.15 -1.61 26.52
N ASP A 750 -17.32 -2.22 26.39
CA ASP A 750 -17.86 -3.18 27.34
C ASP A 750 -17.18 -4.54 27.18
N VAL A 751 -16.85 -5.20 28.29
CA VAL A 751 -16.29 -6.57 28.25
C VAL A 751 -17.39 -7.53 27.82
N VAL A 752 -17.15 -8.27 26.73
CA VAL A 752 -18.06 -9.29 26.21
C VAL A 752 -17.68 -10.68 26.65
N THR A 753 -16.39 -11.02 26.63
CA THR A 753 -15.88 -12.33 27.04
C THR A 753 -14.56 -12.22 27.80
N GLU A 754 -14.36 -13.17 28.71
CA GLU A 754 -13.09 -13.41 29.38
C GLU A 754 -12.68 -14.86 29.13
N ASN A 755 -11.49 -15.06 28.59
CA ASN A 755 -10.93 -16.37 28.28
C ASN A 755 -9.73 -16.66 29.17
N GLN A 756 -9.58 -17.91 29.60
CA GLN A 756 -8.30 -18.41 30.12
C GLN A 756 -7.89 -19.67 29.37
N PHE A 757 -6.70 -19.63 28.80
CA PHE A 757 -6.08 -20.76 28.11
C PHE A 757 -5.00 -21.33 29.01
N THR A 758 -4.98 -22.66 29.17
CA THR A 758 -3.86 -23.37 29.79
C THR A 758 -3.13 -24.16 28.71
N PHE A 759 -1.94 -23.71 28.33
CA PHE A 759 -1.07 -24.40 27.39
C PHE A 759 -0.02 -25.20 28.15
N PHE A 760 0.14 -26.48 27.81
CA PHE A 760 1.15 -27.37 28.39
C PHE A 760 2.27 -27.60 27.38
N ILE A 761 3.48 -27.16 27.71
CA ILE A 761 4.67 -27.26 26.86
C ILE A 761 5.60 -28.32 27.45
N ARG A 762 5.68 -29.48 26.78
CA ARG A 762 6.57 -30.57 27.19
C ARG A 762 8.03 -30.20 26.96
N GLY A 763 8.92 -30.59 27.87
CA GLY A 763 10.36 -30.32 27.80
C GLY A 763 10.79 -28.96 28.37
N SER A 764 9.85 -28.07 28.69
CA SER A 764 10.14 -26.74 29.22
C SER A 764 9.97 -26.61 30.75
N GLY A 765 9.97 -27.73 31.48
CA GLY A 765 9.87 -27.76 32.96
C GLY A 765 11.22 -27.87 33.66
N GLY A 766 11.21 -28.00 34.98
CA GLY A 766 12.40 -28.22 35.80
C GLY A 766 13.11 -26.94 36.24
N PHE A 767 12.41 -25.81 36.22
CA PHE A 767 12.91 -24.49 36.62
C PHE A 767 12.56 -24.12 38.07
N GLY A 768 11.93 -25.01 38.83
CA GLY A 768 11.68 -24.85 40.27
C GLY A 768 10.51 -23.93 40.63
N GLY A 769 9.58 -23.70 39.69
CA GLY A 769 8.40 -22.84 39.88
C GLY A 769 7.23 -23.49 40.62
N LYS A 770 6.13 -22.72 40.79
CA LYS A 770 4.87 -23.24 41.36
C LYS A 770 4.33 -24.39 40.51
N LYS A 771 3.76 -25.41 41.16
CA LYS A 771 3.14 -26.55 40.47
C LYS A 771 1.68 -26.32 40.14
N ASP A 772 1.00 -25.42 40.85
CA ASP A 772 -0.45 -25.23 40.78
C ASP A 772 -0.79 -23.74 40.95
N SER A 773 -1.96 -23.36 40.48
CA SER A 773 -2.46 -21.97 40.47
C SER A 773 -3.98 -22.01 40.57
N GLU A 774 -4.52 -21.46 41.65
CA GLU A 774 -5.96 -21.35 41.91
C GLU A 774 -6.51 -20.09 41.23
N ARG A 775 -7.58 -20.23 40.45
CA ARG A 775 -8.15 -19.18 39.60
C ARG A 775 -9.69 -19.22 39.60
N GLY A 776 -10.29 -19.62 40.72
CA GLY A 776 -11.73 -19.74 40.88
C GLY A 776 -12.37 -20.75 39.91
N ALA A 777 -13.41 -20.31 39.21
CA ALA A 777 -14.19 -21.16 38.31
C ALA A 777 -13.36 -21.83 37.21
N ALA A 778 -12.27 -21.19 36.74
CA ALA A 778 -11.39 -21.74 35.73
C ALA A 778 -10.64 -23.01 36.20
N THR A 779 -10.43 -23.17 37.51
CA THR A 779 -9.70 -24.31 38.11
C THR A 779 -10.57 -25.19 38.99
N ALA A 780 -11.89 -24.91 39.06
CA ALA A 780 -12.82 -25.69 39.85
C ALA A 780 -12.85 -27.17 39.42
N ALA A 781 -12.94 -28.06 40.41
CA ALA A 781 -13.18 -29.48 40.19
C ALA A 781 -14.65 -29.70 39.80
N ASN A 782 -14.87 -30.39 38.68
CA ASN A 782 -16.18 -30.74 38.16
C ASN A 782 -16.17 -32.23 37.82
N ASP A 783 -15.96 -33.06 38.84
CA ASP A 783 -16.05 -34.51 38.71
C ASP A 783 -17.51 -34.92 38.49
N PRO A 784 -17.79 -35.85 37.56
CA PRO A 784 -19.15 -36.35 37.36
C PRO A 784 -19.72 -36.97 38.65
N PRO A 785 -20.97 -36.65 39.02
CA PRO A 785 -21.66 -37.31 40.11
C PRO A 785 -21.69 -38.84 39.94
N LYS A 786 -21.64 -39.60 41.03
CA LYS A 786 -21.71 -41.08 41.04
C LYS A 786 -23.14 -41.60 40.76
N ARG A 787 -23.76 -41.12 39.68
CA ARG A 787 -25.10 -41.51 39.17
C ARG A 787 -25.10 -41.44 37.64
N ALA A 788 -26.10 -42.04 37.00
CA ALA A 788 -26.28 -41.93 35.55
C ALA A 788 -26.44 -40.46 35.10
N PRO A 789 -25.98 -40.10 33.89
CA PRO A 789 -26.18 -38.75 33.34
C PRO A 789 -27.67 -38.45 33.15
N ASP A 790 -28.05 -37.20 33.38
CA ASP A 790 -29.41 -36.70 33.17
C ASP A 790 -29.74 -36.63 31.68
N HIS A 791 -28.73 -36.41 30.84
CA HIS A 791 -28.88 -36.41 29.39
C HIS A 791 -27.61 -36.86 28.69
N ILE A 792 -27.76 -37.55 27.57
CA ILE A 792 -26.68 -37.90 26.66
C ILE A 792 -27.06 -37.40 25.27
N THR A 793 -26.20 -36.57 24.67
CA THR A 793 -26.34 -36.16 23.26
C THR A 793 -25.23 -36.82 22.45
N ARG A 794 -25.61 -37.41 21.32
CA ARG A 794 -24.71 -38.13 20.42
C ARG A 794 -24.64 -37.44 19.07
N GLU A 795 -23.45 -37.11 18.62
CA GLU A 795 -23.22 -36.43 17.35
C GLU A 795 -22.00 -37.03 16.62
N LYS A 796 -22.19 -37.47 15.38
CA LYS A 796 -21.10 -37.91 14.51
C LYS A 796 -20.48 -36.70 13.83
N THR A 797 -19.17 -36.53 13.98
CA THR A 797 -18.43 -35.47 13.29
C THR A 797 -18.30 -35.77 11.80
N TYR A 798 -18.11 -34.74 10.97
CA TYR A 798 -17.78 -34.95 9.56
C TYR A 798 -16.33 -35.44 9.39
N ASP A 799 -16.06 -36.18 8.31
CA ASP A 799 -14.69 -36.54 7.94
C ASP A 799 -13.85 -35.26 7.68
N ASP A 800 -14.48 -34.22 7.14
CA ASP A 800 -13.87 -32.91 6.89
C ASP A 800 -14.05 -31.89 8.04
N GLN A 801 -14.47 -32.33 9.24
CA GLN A 801 -14.83 -31.41 10.33
C GLN A 801 -13.66 -30.49 10.72
N ALA A 802 -12.43 -31.02 10.75
CA ALA A 802 -11.23 -30.25 11.06
C ALA A 802 -10.88 -29.26 9.93
N ALA A 803 -11.12 -29.64 8.67
CA ALA A 803 -10.90 -28.77 7.51
C ALA A 803 -11.89 -27.59 7.47
N LEU A 804 -13.09 -27.79 8.00
CA LEU A 804 -14.09 -26.73 8.16
C LEU A 804 -13.81 -25.85 9.38
N TYR A 805 -13.59 -26.45 10.55
CA TYR A 805 -13.38 -25.70 11.80
C TYR A 805 -12.17 -24.76 11.72
N ARG A 806 -11.06 -25.19 11.10
CA ARG A 806 -9.85 -24.36 10.92
C ARG A 806 -10.12 -23.01 10.23
N LEU A 807 -11.18 -22.91 9.42
CA LEU A 807 -11.57 -21.64 8.79
C LEU A 807 -12.04 -20.59 9.80
N SER A 808 -12.33 -20.98 11.03
CA SER A 808 -12.63 -20.08 12.15
C SER A 808 -11.36 -19.46 12.77
N GLY A 809 -10.15 -19.81 12.31
CA GLY A 809 -8.90 -19.13 12.68
C GLY A 809 -7.76 -20.02 13.16
N ASP A 810 -7.99 -21.32 13.43
CA ASP A 810 -6.92 -22.25 13.84
C ASP A 810 -6.36 -23.04 12.65
N TYR A 811 -5.35 -22.46 11.99
CA TYR A 811 -4.71 -23.02 10.80
C TYR A 811 -3.55 -23.99 11.09
N ASN A 812 -3.38 -24.48 12.31
CA ASN A 812 -2.30 -25.40 12.66
C ASN A 812 -2.31 -26.65 11.75
N PRO A 813 -1.20 -26.97 11.06
CA PRO A 813 -1.15 -28.06 10.08
C PRO A 813 -1.39 -29.45 10.69
N LEU A 814 -1.24 -29.61 12.02
CA LEU A 814 -1.54 -30.85 12.74
C LEU A 814 -2.98 -31.37 12.49
N HIS A 815 -3.90 -30.48 12.11
CA HIS A 815 -5.32 -30.77 11.90
C HIS A 815 -5.69 -31.04 10.45
N ILE A 816 -4.73 -31.02 9.50
CA ILE A 816 -5.04 -31.25 8.08
C ILE A 816 -3.92 -31.95 7.29
N ASP A 817 -2.65 -31.76 7.66
CA ASP A 817 -1.50 -32.32 6.95
C ASP A 817 -1.01 -33.61 7.65
N PRO A 818 -1.12 -34.79 7.01
CA PRO A 818 -0.69 -36.06 7.59
C PRO A 818 0.77 -36.09 8.02
N GLN A 819 1.68 -35.41 7.32
CA GLN A 819 3.11 -35.40 7.66
C GLN A 819 3.33 -34.64 8.96
N MET A 820 2.70 -33.48 9.10
CA MET A 820 2.78 -32.66 10.30
C MET A 820 2.08 -33.33 11.49
N SER A 821 0.94 -34.00 11.28
CA SER A 821 0.28 -34.82 12.30
C SER A 821 1.17 -35.96 12.79
N ALA A 822 1.87 -36.65 11.88
CA ALA A 822 2.82 -37.71 12.21
C ALA A 822 3.99 -37.19 13.05
N MET A 823 4.54 -36.02 12.72
CA MET A 823 5.58 -35.35 13.53
C MET A 823 5.08 -35.00 14.95
N GLY A 824 3.79 -34.68 15.10
CA GLY A 824 3.14 -34.49 16.40
C GLY A 824 2.82 -35.78 17.16
N GLY A 825 3.09 -36.95 16.57
CA GLY A 825 2.85 -38.27 17.17
C GLY A 825 1.46 -38.86 16.90
N PHE A 826 0.73 -38.35 15.92
CA PHE A 826 -0.62 -38.84 15.55
C PHE A 826 -0.58 -39.60 14.23
N LYS A 827 -1.38 -40.68 14.12
CA LYS A 827 -1.41 -41.52 12.91
C LYS A 827 -2.05 -40.84 11.70
N ILE A 828 -3.01 -39.95 11.96
CA ILE A 828 -3.75 -39.15 10.97
C ILE A 828 -4.05 -37.78 11.60
N PRO A 829 -4.45 -36.77 10.80
CA PRO A 829 -4.90 -35.49 11.32
C PRO A 829 -6.02 -35.62 12.36
N ILE A 830 -5.88 -34.89 13.46
CA ILE A 830 -6.83 -34.89 14.57
C ILE A 830 -7.76 -33.68 14.50
N LEU A 831 -8.95 -33.80 15.05
CA LEU A 831 -9.86 -32.67 15.24
C LEU A 831 -9.32 -31.73 16.34
N HIS A 832 -9.53 -30.42 16.17
CA HIS A 832 -9.15 -29.43 17.16
C HIS A 832 -9.85 -29.69 18.50
N GLY A 833 -9.12 -29.60 19.61
CA GLY A 833 -9.73 -29.70 20.95
C GLY A 833 -10.81 -28.65 21.17
N LEU A 834 -10.60 -27.43 20.64
CA LEU A 834 -11.59 -26.35 20.66
C LEU A 834 -12.82 -26.62 19.77
N ALA A 835 -12.70 -27.44 18.73
CA ALA A 835 -13.86 -27.90 17.97
C ALA A 835 -14.69 -28.89 18.80
N THR A 836 -14.04 -29.86 19.46
CA THR A 836 -14.71 -30.78 20.39
C THR A 836 -15.36 -30.01 21.54
N PHE A 837 -14.68 -29.01 22.09
CA PHE A 837 -15.21 -28.08 23.09
C PHE A 837 -16.47 -27.35 22.59
N GLY A 838 -16.41 -26.83 21.37
CA GLY A 838 -17.52 -26.15 20.70
C GLY A 838 -18.73 -27.07 20.53
N ILE A 839 -18.52 -28.32 20.08
CA ILE A 839 -19.57 -29.34 19.91
C ILE A 839 -20.22 -29.67 21.25
N SER A 840 -19.42 -29.95 22.29
CA SER A 840 -19.95 -30.25 23.63
C SER A 840 -20.69 -29.06 24.25
N GLY A 841 -20.15 -27.84 24.07
CA GLY A 841 -20.81 -26.60 24.48
C GLY A 841 -22.14 -26.39 23.75
N LYS A 842 -22.20 -26.68 22.44
CA LYS A 842 -23.43 -26.63 21.63
C LYS A 842 -24.47 -27.64 22.14
N HIS A 843 -24.07 -28.85 22.53
CA HIS A 843 -25.00 -29.83 23.13
C HIS A 843 -25.64 -29.31 24.42
N VAL A 844 -24.84 -28.73 25.33
CA VAL A 844 -25.36 -28.15 26.58
C VAL A 844 -26.22 -26.91 26.28
N PHE A 845 -25.80 -26.08 25.33
CA PHE A 845 -26.52 -24.89 24.90
C PHE A 845 -27.91 -25.23 24.34
N ALA A 846 -27.99 -26.23 23.46
CA ALA A 846 -29.26 -26.72 22.93
C ALA A 846 -30.12 -27.34 24.04
N LYS A 847 -29.54 -28.19 24.90
CA LYS A 847 -30.31 -28.97 25.88
C LYS A 847 -30.80 -28.15 27.08
N TYR A 848 -29.93 -27.35 27.68
CA TYR A 848 -30.18 -26.71 28.97
C TYR A 848 -30.30 -25.19 28.91
N ALA A 849 -29.81 -24.55 27.84
CA ALA A 849 -30.06 -23.14 27.57
C ALA A 849 -31.17 -22.91 26.52
N ASN A 850 -31.70 -23.96 25.89
CA ASN A 850 -32.74 -23.87 24.85
C ASN A 850 -32.35 -22.91 23.70
N ASN A 851 -31.07 -22.96 23.30
CA ASN A 851 -30.46 -22.06 22.32
C ASN A 851 -30.58 -20.56 22.66
N ASP A 852 -30.78 -20.20 23.92
CA ASP A 852 -30.81 -18.81 24.38
C ASP A 852 -29.42 -18.40 24.92
N PRO A 853 -28.66 -17.54 24.20
CA PRO A 853 -27.29 -17.18 24.58
C PRO A 853 -27.23 -16.40 25.89
N THR A 854 -28.34 -15.81 26.34
CA THR A 854 -28.41 -15.07 27.61
C THR A 854 -28.35 -15.99 28.83
N LYS A 855 -28.64 -17.29 28.67
CA LYS A 855 -28.63 -18.28 29.75
C LYS A 855 -27.28 -18.95 29.93
N PHE A 856 -26.36 -18.81 28.98
CA PHE A 856 -25.08 -19.49 29.00
C PHE A 856 -24.00 -18.56 29.59
N LYS A 857 -23.62 -18.80 30.86
CA LYS A 857 -22.75 -17.89 31.61
C LYS A 857 -21.27 -18.17 31.38
N SER A 858 -20.87 -19.43 31.51
CA SER A 858 -19.48 -19.83 31.32
C SER A 858 -19.36 -21.29 30.97
N ILE A 859 -18.23 -21.67 30.38
CA ILE A 859 -17.86 -23.05 30.12
C ILE A 859 -16.39 -23.27 30.50
N LYS A 860 -16.12 -24.41 31.11
CA LYS A 860 -14.79 -24.87 31.49
C LYS A 860 -14.61 -26.29 31.00
N ALA A 861 -13.45 -26.64 30.47
CA ALA A 861 -13.15 -28.00 30.05
C ALA A 861 -11.65 -28.33 30.10
N ARG A 862 -11.32 -29.59 30.34
CA ARG A 862 -9.98 -30.15 30.17
C ARG A 862 -9.94 -31.11 29.00
N PHE A 863 -8.96 -30.93 28.12
CA PHE A 863 -8.70 -31.83 26.98
C PHE A 863 -7.82 -32.98 27.46
N THR A 864 -8.35 -34.20 27.40
CA THR A 864 -7.64 -35.39 27.92
C THR A 864 -7.06 -36.27 26.83
N LYS A 865 -7.73 -36.34 25.67
CA LYS A 865 -7.33 -37.17 24.53
C LYS A 865 -7.78 -36.52 23.21
N HIS A 866 -7.17 -36.95 22.10
CA HIS A 866 -7.48 -36.47 20.76
C HIS A 866 -8.75 -37.14 20.20
N VAL A 867 -9.40 -36.47 19.25
CA VAL A 867 -10.53 -36.96 18.46
C VAL A 867 -10.09 -37.01 17.00
N PHE A 868 -10.49 -38.03 16.26
CA PHE A 868 -10.33 -38.08 14.81
C PHE A 868 -11.61 -37.57 14.12
N PRO A 869 -11.51 -36.75 13.06
CA PRO A 869 -12.67 -36.42 12.24
C PRO A 869 -13.38 -37.68 11.74
N GLY A 870 -14.71 -37.67 11.73
CA GLY A 870 -15.55 -38.83 11.42
C GLY A 870 -15.96 -39.67 12.64
N GLU A 871 -15.29 -39.52 13.79
CA GLU A 871 -15.67 -40.19 15.04
C GLU A 871 -16.97 -39.63 15.64
N THR A 872 -17.63 -40.46 16.45
CA THR A 872 -18.88 -40.12 17.13
C THR A 872 -18.61 -39.66 18.55
N LEU A 873 -19.03 -38.43 18.85
CA LEU A 873 -18.96 -37.83 20.17
C LEU A 873 -20.25 -38.06 20.95
N GLU A 874 -20.13 -38.52 22.19
CA GLU A 874 -21.22 -38.54 23.16
C GLU A 874 -20.91 -37.59 24.31
N THR A 875 -21.76 -36.59 24.52
CA THR A 875 -21.68 -35.66 25.66
C THR A 875 -22.65 -36.09 26.73
N HIS A 876 -22.11 -36.55 27.85
CA HIS A 876 -22.86 -37.01 29.03
C HIS A 876 -22.96 -35.83 30.00
N MET A 877 -24.17 -35.48 30.42
CA MET A 877 -24.46 -34.25 31.15
C MET A 877 -25.21 -34.55 32.45
N TRP A 878 -24.80 -33.90 33.54
CA TRP A 878 -25.43 -33.94 34.85
C TRP A 878 -25.76 -32.50 35.27
N LYS A 879 -27.02 -32.21 35.55
CA LYS A 879 -27.46 -30.89 36.01
C LYS A 879 -27.51 -30.87 37.54
N GLU A 880 -26.69 -30.00 38.13
CA GLU A 880 -26.59 -29.75 39.57
C GLU A 880 -26.90 -28.25 39.80
N GLY A 881 -28.17 -27.91 40.03
CA GLY A 881 -28.62 -26.52 40.15
C GLY A 881 -28.48 -25.74 38.83
N SER A 882 -27.77 -24.61 38.89
CA SER A 882 -27.37 -23.76 37.74
C SER A 882 -26.20 -24.33 36.93
N LYS A 883 -25.51 -25.34 37.44
CA LYS A 883 -24.33 -25.93 36.80
C LYS A 883 -24.68 -27.21 36.05
N VAL A 884 -24.15 -27.37 34.85
CA VAL A 884 -24.20 -28.62 34.07
C VAL A 884 -22.79 -29.18 33.97
N ILE A 885 -22.49 -30.21 34.76
CA ILE A 885 -21.23 -30.96 34.66
C ILE A 885 -21.34 -31.88 33.44
N PHE A 886 -20.27 -31.97 32.65
CA PHE A 886 -20.26 -32.87 31.49
C PHE A 886 -18.91 -33.55 31.26
N ILE A 887 -18.97 -34.68 30.57
CA ILE A 887 -17.83 -35.31 29.91
C ILE A 887 -18.18 -35.57 28.45
N THR A 888 -17.16 -35.64 27.60
CA THR A 888 -17.34 -36.06 26.20
C THR A 888 -16.48 -37.27 25.93
N ARG A 889 -17.10 -38.31 25.37
CA ARG A 889 -16.41 -39.54 24.96
C ARG A 889 -16.52 -39.77 23.46
N VAL A 890 -15.48 -40.39 22.90
CA VAL A 890 -15.51 -40.99 21.57
C VAL A 890 -16.09 -42.39 21.70
N VAL A 891 -17.14 -42.69 20.95
CA VAL A 891 -17.87 -43.96 21.09
C VAL A 891 -17.06 -45.13 20.56
N GLU A 892 -16.41 -44.95 19.41
CA GLU A 892 -15.67 -45.98 18.69
C GLU A 892 -14.51 -46.55 19.51
N ARG A 893 -13.87 -45.71 20.33
CA ARG A 893 -12.72 -46.08 21.17
C ARG A 893 -13.04 -46.20 22.65
N ASN A 894 -14.26 -45.84 23.06
CA ASN A 894 -14.67 -45.74 24.46
C ASN A 894 -13.69 -44.88 25.31
N GLU A 895 -13.27 -43.75 24.77
CA GLU A 895 -12.29 -42.86 25.40
C GLU A 895 -12.90 -41.52 25.77
N VAL A 896 -12.65 -41.05 27.00
CA VAL A 896 -13.00 -39.70 27.43
C VAL A 896 -12.00 -38.70 26.86
N VAL A 897 -12.49 -37.77 26.04
CA VAL A 897 -11.69 -36.73 25.34
C VAL A 897 -11.84 -35.35 25.97
N ILE A 898 -12.98 -35.10 26.64
CA ILE A 898 -13.19 -33.93 27.51
C ILE A 898 -13.58 -34.41 28.90
N SER A 899 -12.87 -33.93 29.92
CA SER A 899 -13.15 -34.21 31.33
C SER A 899 -13.10 -32.94 32.18
N ASN A 900 -13.46 -33.08 33.47
CA ASN A 900 -13.44 -32.01 34.45
C ASN A 900 -14.10 -30.73 33.89
N ALA A 901 -15.26 -30.89 33.25
CA ALA A 901 -15.89 -29.87 32.44
C ALA A 901 -17.27 -29.51 32.98
N SER A 902 -17.64 -28.24 32.84
CA SER A 902 -18.93 -27.74 33.27
C SER A 902 -19.35 -26.53 32.47
N VAL A 903 -20.65 -26.34 32.31
CA VAL A 903 -21.26 -25.08 31.92
C VAL A 903 -21.98 -24.51 33.13
N GLU A 904 -21.78 -23.23 33.42
CA GLU A 904 -22.60 -22.49 34.37
C GLU A 904 -23.70 -21.77 33.60
N LEU A 905 -24.94 -21.83 34.10
CA LEU A 905 -26.09 -21.14 33.52
C LEU A 905 -26.48 -19.93 34.40
N ASN A 906 -27.10 -18.92 33.79
CA ASN A 906 -27.67 -17.80 34.54
C ASN A 906 -29.03 -18.21 35.15
N GLU A 907 -29.25 -17.94 36.44
CA GLU A 907 -30.55 -18.11 37.10
C GLU A 907 -31.38 -16.83 36.92
N GLY A 908 -32.48 -16.93 36.16
CA GLY A 908 -33.34 -15.81 35.78
C GLY A 908 -33.06 -15.27 34.38
N THR A 909 -34.10 -14.75 33.71
CA THR A 909 -33.93 -13.93 32.51
C THR A 909 -33.16 -12.68 32.92
N VAL A 910 -31.86 -12.62 32.59
CA VAL A 910 -31.17 -11.34 32.51
C VAL A 910 -32.01 -10.54 31.53
N SER A 911 -32.63 -9.45 31.99
CA SER A 911 -33.38 -8.57 31.10
C SER A 911 -32.38 -8.08 30.06
N VAL A 912 -32.43 -8.68 28.88
CA VAL A 912 -32.06 -8.00 27.67
C VAL A 912 -32.99 -6.80 27.70
N SER A 913 -32.47 -5.61 27.99
CA SER A 913 -33.03 -4.48 27.27
C SER A 913 -32.95 -4.96 25.84
N ALA A 914 -34.12 -5.20 25.23
CA ALA A 914 -34.24 -5.11 23.80
C ALA A 914 -33.91 -3.66 23.47
N ASP A 915 -32.64 -3.28 23.66
CA ASP A 915 -32.01 -2.36 22.79
C ASP A 915 -32.20 -3.04 21.44
N PRO A 916 -33.03 -2.45 20.57
CA PRO A 916 -33.09 -2.91 19.20
C PRO A 916 -31.64 -3.00 18.75
N VAL A 917 -31.29 -4.06 18.01
CA VAL A 917 -30.16 -4.05 17.07
C VAL A 917 -29.89 -2.59 16.74
N PRO A 918 -28.77 -1.96 17.20
CA PRO A 918 -28.66 -0.52 17.20
C PRO A 918 -29.08 -0.10 15.83
N ALA A 919 -30.24 0.58 15.76
CA ALA A 919 -30.89 0.86 14.51
C ALA A 919 -29.92 1.77 13.82
N GLY A 920 -29.07 1.17 12.98
CA GLY A 920 -28.20 1.91 12.13
C GLY A 920 -29.09 2.90 11.42
N VAL A 921 -28.53 4.04 11.09
CA VAL A 921 -29.18 4.98 10.18
C VAL A 921 -29.57 4.33 8.83
N MET A 922 -29.13 3.10 8.57
CA MET A 922 -29.54 2.22 7.48
C MET A 922 -30.92 1.59 7.69
N VAL A 923 -31.90 2.09 6.95
CA VAL A 923 -33.26 1.52 6.84
C VAL A 923 -33.47 0.97 5.42
N PRO A 924 -33.68 -0.35 5.25
CA PRO A 924 -33.94 -0.96 3.93
C PRO A 924 -35.13 -0.30 3.22
N GLY A 925 -34.96 -0.02 1.92
CA GLY A 925 -35.99 0.61 1.09
C GLY A 925 -36.03 2.15 1.10
N PHE A 926 -35.14 2.80 1.86
CA PHE A 926 -34.98 4.26 1.86
C PHE A 926 -33.55 4.64 1.49
N ALA A 927 -33.38 5.35 0.38
CA ALA A 927 -32.07 5.78 -0.10
C ALA A 927 -31.47 6.90 0.76
N ALA A 928 -32.31 7.69 1.46
CA ALA A 928 -31.92 8.68 2.47
C ALA A 928 -31.04 8.11 3.59
N SER A 929 -31.12 6.81 3.86
CA SER A 929 -30.26 6.09 4.79
C SER A 929 -28.77 6.41 4.62
N LYS A 930 -28.29 6.51 3.37
CA LYS A 930 -26.90 6.81 3.04
C LYS A 930 -26.47 8.21 3.49
N VAL A 931 -27.40 9.18 3.45
CA VAL A 931 -27.12 10.55 3.90
C VAL A 931 -26.96 10.58 5.42
N PHE A 932 -27.82 9.88 6.16
CA PHE A 932 -27.72 9.81 7.62
C PHE A 932 -26.50 9.01 8.08
N GLU A 933 -26.08 7.99 7.32
CA GLU A 933 -24.81 7.27 7.51
C GLU A 933 -23.61 8.21 7.38
N GLN A 934 -23.60 9.06 6.35
CA GLN A 934 -22.54 10.04 6.18
C GLN A 934 -22.55 11.11 7.27
N ILE A 935 -23.73 11.60 7.68
CA ILE A 935 -23.85 12.57 8.78
C ILE A 935 -23.34 11.97 10.08
N GLU A 936 -23.67 10.70 10.36
CA GLU A 936 -23.17 9.97 11.53
C GLU A 936 -21.64 9.80 11.49
N ALA A 937 -21.09 9.41 10.34
CA ALA A 937 -19.64 9.29 10.14
C ALA A 937 -18.91 10.65 10.27
N GLY A 938 -19.49 11.73 9.74
CA GLY A 938 -18.97 13.09 9.89
C GLY A 938 -18.97 13.57 11.34
N LEU A 939 -20.04 13.28 12.08
CA LEU A 939 -20.11 13.58 13.51
C LEU A 939 -19.05 12.79 14.29
N LYS A 940 -18.93 11.48 14.04
CA LYS A 940 -17.95 10.57 14.70
C LYS A 940 -16.49 10.89 14.35
N SER A 941 -16.19 11.36 13.15
CA SER A 941 -14.84 11.76 12.73
C SER A 941 -14.44 13.16 13.19
N THR A 942 -15.38 13.98 13.64
CA THR A 942 -15.08 15.30 14.22
C THR A 942 -14.46 15.12 15.62
N ALA A 943 -13.24 15.62 15.83
CA ALA A 943 -12.52 15.54 17.12
C ALA A 943 -13.29 16.20 18.28
N GLY A 944 -13.15 15.67 19.51
CA GLY A 944 -13.93 16.07 20.69
C GLY A 944 -14.12 17.58 20.91
N PRO A 945 -13.06 18.41 20.92
CA PRO A 945 -13.20 19.86 21.09
C PRO A 945 -13.97 20.55 19.95
N ALA A 946 -13.75 20.13 18.70
CA ALA A 946 -14.45 20.67 17.54
C ALA A 946 -15.92 20.22 17.51
N ARG A 947 -16.19 18.99 17.96
CA ARG A 947 -17.55 18.44 18.10
C ARG A 947 -18.34 19.19 19.16
N ALA A 948 -17.75 19.44 20.33
CA ALA A 948 -18.38 20.24 21.37
C ALA A 948 -18.70 21.67 20.89
N ALA A 949 -17.81 22.30 20.12
CA ALA A 949 -18.05 23.61 19.52
C ALA A 949 -19.18 23.59 18.48
N LEU A 950 -19.25 22.54 17.65
CA LEU A 950 -20.34 22.33 16.69
C LEU A 950 -21.70 22.17 17.38
N ILE A 951 -21.77 21.31 18.40
CA ILE A 951 -23.00 21.06 19.18
C ILE A 951 -23.46 22.36 19.84
N LYS A 952 -22.56 23.10 20.49
CA LYS A 952 -22.90 24.41 21.09
C LYS A 952 -23.38 25.43 20.06
N LYS A 953 -22.83 25.41 18.84
CA LYS A 953 -23.22 26.31 17.75
C LYS A 953 -24.61 25.98 17.18
N VAL A 954 -24.92 24.69 17.03
CA VAL A 954 -26.20 24.23 16.49
C VAL A 954 -27.29 24.28 17.55
N ASN A 955 -27.06 23.66 18.70
CA ASN A 955 -27.91 23.64 19.90
C ASN A 955 -29.38 23.31 19.60
N ALA A 956 -29.60 22.24 18.82
CA ALA A 956 -30.93 21.82 18.39
C ALA A 956 -31.00 20.32 18.05
N VAL A 957 -32.20 19.76 18.16
CA VAL A 957 -32.53 18.41 17.69
C VAL A 957 -33.37 18.50 16.42
N PHE A 958 -32.88 17.92 15.34
CA PHE A 958 -33.57 17.87 14.05
C PHE A 958 -34.21 16.50 13.83
N GLY A 959 -35.49 16.49 13.48
CA GLY A 959 -36.20 15.31 12.98
C GLY A 959 -36.34 15.35 11.46
N PHE A 960 -36.40 14.17 10.84
CA PHE A 960 -36.59 14.02 9.40
C PHE A 960 -37.60 12.91 9.14
N ASP A 961 -38.77 13.25 8.61
CA ASP A 961 -39.78 12.29 8.16
C ASP A 961 -39.66 12.15 6.63
N VAL A 962 -39.03 11.07 6.18
CA VAL A 962 -38.77 10.82 4.76
C VAL A 962 -39.81 9.84 4.21
N THR A 963 -40.43 10.18 3.08
CA THR A 963 -41.46 9.35 2.44
C THR A 963 -40.94 8.66 1.17
N SER A 964 -41.16 7.34 1.07
CA SER A 964 -40.83 6.53 -0.11
C SER A 964 -41.91 5.47 -0.32
N ASN A 965 -42.45 5.35 -1.53
CA ASN A 965 -43.46 4.34 -1.90
C ASN A 965 -44.64 4.21 -0.91
N GLY A 966 -45.18 5.35 -0.46
CA GLY A 966 -46.31 5.39 0.48
C GLY A 966 -45.98 5.05 1.93
N LYS A 967 -44.72 4.73 2.26
CA LYS A 967 -44.21 4.53 3.62
C LYS A 967 -43.45 5.76 4.09
N THR A 968 -43.56 6.09 5.37
CA THR A 968 -42.79 7.16 6.02
C THR A 968 -41.81 6.54 7.00
N GLN A 969 -40.55 6.94 6.92
CA GLN A 969 -39.51 6.56 7.87
C GLN A 969 -38.91 7.83 8.49
N SER A 970 -38.75 7.81 9.81
CA SER A 970 -38.16 8.94 10.54
C SER A 970 -36.68 8.72 10.83
N TRP A 971 -35.91 9.81 10.89
CA TRP A 971 -34.55 9.90 11.43
C TRP A 971 -34.42 11.12 12.32
N PHE A 972 -33.35 11.18 13.10
CA PHE A 972 -32.98 12.36 13.86
C PHE A 972 -31.49 12.65 13.83
N VAL A 973 -31.17 13.93 14.03
CA VAL A 973 -29.82 14.43 14.33
C VAL A 973 -29.91 15.32 15.57
N ASP A 974 -29.41 14.81 16.69
CA ASP A 974 -29.30 15.51 17.96
C ASP A 974 -27.93 16.20 18.04
N LEU A 975 -27.93 17.53 17.96
CA LEU A 975 -26.75 18.38 18.21
C LEU A 975 -27.06 19.37 19.34
N LYS A 976 -27.78 18.89 20.36
CA LYS A 976 -28.17 19.64 21.55
C LYS A 976 -27.71 18.93 22.82
N ASN A 977 -27.79 17.60 22.85
CA ASN A 977 -27.54 16.79 24.02
C ASN A 977 -26.26 15.94 23.88
N GLY A 978 -25.52 15.78 24.97
CA GLY A 978 -24.31 14.94 25.03
C GLY A 978 -23.27 15.28 23.96
N ASP A 979 -22.62 14.24 23.41
CA ASP A 979 -21.65 14.34 22.30
C ASP A 979 -22.32 14.35 20.91
N GLY A 980 -23.63 14.58 20.85
CA GLY A 980 -24.43 14.52 19.64
C GLY A 980 -24.70 13.09 19.16
N LYS A 981 -25.84 12.89 18.49
CA LYS A 981 -26.29 11.56 18.05
C LYS A 981 -27.06 11.64 16.74
N VAL A 982 -26.88 10.65 15.88
CA VAL A 982 -27.70 10.45 14.68
C VAL A 982 -28.37 9.08 14.82
N GLY A 983 -29.61 8.94 14.37
CA GLY A 983 -30.29 7.64 14.42
C GLY A 983 -31.56 7.58 13.59
N ALA A 984 -32.00 6.37 13.28
CA ALA A 984 -33.32 6.11 12.72
C ALA A 984 -34.38 6.10 13.83
N GLY A 985 -35.59 6.58 13.52
CA GLY A 985 -36.74 6.64 14.42
C GLY A 985 -36.91 7.99 15.12
N THR A 986 -37.61 7.96 16.25
CA THR A 986 -37.93 9.15 17.05
C THR A 986 -36.70 9.63 17.83
N PRO A 987 -36.41 10.94 17.88
CA PRO A 987 -35.29 11.45 18.67
C PRO A 987 -35.44 11.17 20.17
N PRO A 988 -34.32 11.03 20.92
CA PRO A 988 -34.34 10.81 22.38
C PRO A 988 -34.96 11.98 23.17
N SER A 989 -35.01 13.17 22.56
CA SER A 989 -35.70 14.34 23.10
C SER A 989 -36.51 15.01 21.99
N LYS A 990 -37.53 15.79 22.35
CA LYS A 990 -38.46 16.37 21.36
C LYS A 990 -37.68 17.18 20.30
N ALA A 991 -37.90 16.86 19.02
CA ALA A 991 -37.31 17.61 17.92
C ALA A 991 -37.69 19.09 18.00
N ASP A 992 -36.70 19.97 17.94
CA ASP A 992 -36.91 21.41 17.86
C ASP A 992 -37.43 21.81 16.47
N MET A 993 -37.07 21.03 15.43
CA MET A 993 -37.56 21.18 14.05
C MET A 993 -37.63 19.81 13.35
N THR A 994 -38.71 19.54 12.63
CA THR A 994 -38.87 18.32 11.80
C THR A 994 -39.06 18.68 10.34
N VAL A 995 -38.24 18.08 9.47
CA VAL A 995 -38.31 18.20 8.01
C VAL A 995 -39.07 17.02 7.44
N VAL A 996 -40.15 17.26 6.71
CA VAL A 996 -40.92 16.23 6.00
C VAL A 996 -40.63 16.36 4.50
N VAL A 997 -40.15 15.28 3.87
CA VAL A 997 -39.61 15.33 2.49
C VAL A 997 -39.69 13.95 1.82
N GLY A 998 -39.81 13.90 0.49
CA GLY A 998 -39.70 12.64 -0.26
C GLY A 998 -38.26 12.13 -0.32
N ASP A 999 -38.05 10.81 -0.34
CA ASP A 999 -36.74 10.16 -0.31
C ASP A 999 -35.78 10.67 -1.41
N GLN A 1000 -36.29 10.80 -2.63
CA GLN A 1000 -35.51 11.34 -3.76
C GLN A 1000 -35.26 12.84 -3.66
N ASP A 1001 -36.22 13.63 -3.19
CA ASP A 1001 -36.04 15.08 -3.01
C ASP A 1001 -35.02 15.36 -1.87
N PHE A 1002 -34.99 14.52 -0.83
CA PHE A 1002 -34.02 14.63 0.26
C PHE A 1002 -32.59 14.36 -0.21
N LEU A 1003 -32.38 13.35 -1.06
CA LEU A 1003 -31.08 13.09 -1.69
C LEU A 1003 -30.60 14.28 -2.52
N GLN A 1004 -31.49 14.88 -3.31
CA GLN A 1004 -31.13 16.04 -4.13
C GLN A 1004 -30.81 17.28 -3.28
N VAL A 1005 -31.51 17.45 -2.16
CA VAL A 1005 -31.22 18.52 -1.19
C VAL A 1005 -29.87 18.30 -0.52
N ALA A 1006 -29.58 17.06 -0.08
CA ALA A 1006 -28.31 16.70 0.53
C ALA A 1006 -27.13 16.81 -0.45
N ALA A 1007 -27.35 16.48 -1.73
CA ALA A 1007 -26.37 16.61 -2.80
C ALA A 1007 -26.21 18.06 -3.31
N GLY A 1008 -27.03 19.00 -2.84
CA GLY A 1008 -27.03 20.40 -3.28
C GLY A 1008 -27.56 20.65 -4.70
N THR A 1009 -28.14 19.63 -5.35
CA THR A 1009 -28.74 19.72 -6.70
C THR A 1009 -30.15 20.29 -6.69
N LEU A 1010 -30.85 20.20 -5.54
CA LEU A 1010 -32.14 20.84 -5.31
C LEU A 1010 -32.01 21.91 -4.22
N ASN A 1011 -32.31 23.17 -4.57
CA ASN A 1011 -32.26 24.27 -3.62
C ASN A 1011 -33.35 24.11 -2.53
N PRO A 1012 -33.00 24.10 -1.22
CA PRO A 1012 -33.96 23.84 -0.14
C PRO A 1012 -35.08 24.89 -0.02
N GLN A 1013 -34.80 26.16 -0.31
CA GLN A 1013 -35.81 27.23 -0.26
C GLN A 1013 -36.83 27.07 -1.39
N LYS A 1014 -36.37 26.72 -2.61
CA LYS A 1014 -37.26 26.41 -3.72
C LYS A 1014 -38.10 25.17 -3.45
N ALA A 1015 -37.52 24.12 -2.88
CA ALA A 1015 -38.22 22.89 -2.52
C ALA A 1015 -39.28 23.11 -1.41
N PHE A 1016 -39.00 24.02 -0.47
CA PHE A 1016 -39.99 24.45 0.53
C PHE A 1016 -41.13 25.26 -0.11
N MET A 1017 -40.82 26.26 -0.94
CA MET A 1017 -41.83 27.09 -1.62
C MET A 1017 -42.71 26.28 -2.59
N SER A 1018 -42.17 25.22 -3.20
CA SER A 1018 -42.93 24.32 -4.08
C SER A 1018 -43.69 23.22 -3.32
N GLY A 1019 -43.65 23.20 -1.98
CA GLY A 1019 -44.34 22.22 -1.14
C GLY A 1019 -43.70 20.83 -1.09
N LYS A 1020 -42.51 20.63 -1.67
CA LYS A 1020 -41.75 19.36 -1.66
C LYS A 1020 -41.09 19.09 -0.31
N ILE A 1021 -40.74 20.16 0.41
CA ILE A 1021 -40.31 20.10 1.80
C ILE A 1021 -41.37 20.80 2.64
N LYS A 1022 -41.79 20.16 3.74
CA LYS A 1022 -42.60 20.81 4.78
C LYS A 1022 -41.80 20.81 6.06
N ILE A 1023 -41.85 21.91 6.80
CA ILE A 1023 -41.13 22.03 8.08
C ILE A 1023 -42.17 22.19 9.19
N LYS A 1024 -42.02 21.41 10.26
CA LYS A 1024 -42.79 21.50 11.50
C LYS A 1024 -41.84 21.94 12.63
N GLY A 1025 -42.33 22.74 13.58
CA GLY A 1025 -41.52 23.22 14.71
C GLY A 1025 -40.84 24.57 14.45
N ASN A 1026 -39.70 24.82 15.09
CA ASN A 1026 -39.05 26.13 15.10
C ASN A 1026 -38.35 26.45 13.78
N MET A 1027 -39.03 27.21 12.93
CA MET A 1027 -38.58 27.58 11.57
C MET A 1027 -37.25 28.36 11.54
N SER A 1028 -36.88 29.07 12.63
CA SER A 1028 -35.61 29.80 12.68
C SER A 1028 -34.39 28.89 12.57
N LEU A 1029 -34.55 27.60 12.90
CA LEU A 1029 -33.50 26.57 12.81
C LEU A 1029 -33.26 26.07 11.37
N ALA A 1030 -34.11 26.41 10.41
CA ALA A 1030 -33.93 26.02 9.01
C ALA A 1030 -32.61 26.54 8.43
N THR A 1031 -32.13 27.71 8.90
CA THR A 1031 -30.83 28.28 8.53
C THR A 1031 -29.63 27.45 9.00
N LYS A 1032 -29.81 26.63 10.04
CA LYS A 1032 -28.76 25.75 10.59
C LYS A 1032 -28.74 24.37 9.95
N LEU A 1033 -29.76 24.01 9.15
CA LEU A 1033 -29.87 22.69 8.51
C LEU A 1033 -28.71 22.42 7.54
N ASP A 1034 -28.19 23.46 6.87
CA ASP A 1034 -27.00 23.36 6.00
C ASP A 1034 -25.75 22.91 6.77
N VAL A 1035 -25.62 23.31 8.04
CA VAL A 1035 -24.51 22.85 8.90
C VAL A 1035 -24.65 21.35 9.21
N VAL A 1036 -25.88 20.88 9.40
CA VAL A 1036 -26.19 19.47 9.66
C VAL A 1036 -25.92 18.60 8.43
N LEU A 1037 -26.40 19.03 7.25
CA LEU A 1037 -26.20 18.29 6.00
C LEU A 1037 -24.72 18.27 5.57
N LYS A 1038 -23.94 19.31 5.90
CA LYS A 1038 -22.50 19.34 5.64
C LYS A 1038 -21.69 18.30 6.42
N LEU A 1039 -22.21 17.79 7.54
CA LEU A 1039 -21.60 16.64 8.21
C LEU A 1039 -21.60 15.39 7.32
N GLY A 1040 -22.58 15.27 6.42
CA GLY A 1040 -22.69 14.17 5.45
C GLY A 1040 -21.81 14.30 4.22
N GLY A 1041 -21.00 15.36 4.10
CA GLY A 1041 -20.07 15.50 2.98
C GLY A 1041 -20.73 15.84 1.65
N SER A 1042 -21.23 17.07 1.48
CA SER A 1042 -20.76 18.02 0.46
C SER A 1042 -21.73 19.20 0.28
N SER A 1043 -21.20 20.41 0.12
CA SER A 1043 -21.83 21.37 -0.80
C SER A 1043 -20.86 22.01 -1.80
N LYS A 1044 -19.62 21.49 -1.93
CA LYS A 1044 -18.67 21.86 -3.00
C LYS A 1044 -17.68 20.73 -3.36
N ALA A 1045 -18.17 19.51 -3.61
CA ALA A 1045 -17.44 18.50 -4.37
C ALA A 1045 -18.32 18.08 -5.54
N LYS A 1046 -17.79 18.26 -6.75
CA LYS A 1046 -18.45 18.00 -8.04
C LYS A 1046 -18.82 16.51 -8.20
N LEU A 1047 -20.05 16.24 -8.61
CA LEU A 1047 -20.36 15.24 -9.63
C LEU A 1047 -20.60 15.99 -10.94
#